data_AF-A0A672PIL2-F1
#
_entry.id   AF-A0A672PIL2-F1
#
_cell.length_a   1.000
_cell.length_b   1.000
_cell.length_c   1.000
_cell.angle_alpha   90.00
_cell.angle_beta   90.00
_cell.angle_gamma   90.00
#
_symmetry.space_group_name_H-M   'P 1'
#
loop_
_entity.id
_entity.type
_entity.pdbx_description
1 polymer ?
#
loop_
_entity_poly.entity_id
_entity_poly.type
_entity_poly.pdbx_seq_one_letter_code
_entity_poly.pdbx_strand_id
1 'polypeptide(L)'
;MRQIQEHCRAVEPLITGFTAVYHHFDLDAQTPGNGYRTLVKVVHSCIIHILQKARYIASNCTGAFFRMDHNMAEMDAYCSALCQLRALLYLAQVLLNDNAHGQLYSQEEGGLSERFVREYTSILYCFTGFSPSLRPFLQTVVISMVSFGENYKKQQTGLGIAALSFFTSGKYVVDPELRGTEFERITQNLDMQFWKTFWNLTETELLSSLTRIASTVVQVNVILTIPAVSLSLPLASDPSFSVSMNPPVAHWGPGPVKVRLISHTLRQGQDSAELLALSRPEGPQLSLPGGFSRQTAPLSPCLLVHFHGGGFVAQTSKSHENYLKSWSKDLNVPILSVDYSLAPEAPFPRALEECFYAYCWALKNCHLLGSTAERVCLVGDSAGGNLCITVSMRAMSHGVRVPDGIVAAYPATLLTTDASPSRLLTLIDPLLPLSVLYKCIDAYAGMSCQSVQPAQQLDTLAALGQDTVKLLTNFAQGATNWFQTLLDPKAASSSSSTTSSNGPSTSKSHSVEKPQEVKEYPDNFEPLRSRCLVDIQTPCSPIMKNPFVSPLLAPDSLLKGLPPVHIVASALDALLDDSVMLAKKLRNMNQPVTLTVVEDLPHGFLSLFQLSKETQEASDICVKRIREVFQQEELPADQSTVVYT
;
A
#
# COMPACT_ATOMS: atom_id res chain seq x y z
N MET A 1 21.47 17.97 21.56
CA MET A 1 20.77 18.02 22.87
C MET A 1 19.97 19.30 23.11
N ARG A 2 20.57 20.51 23.07
CA ARG A 2 19.79 21.76 23.23
C ARG A 2 18.68 21.91 22.19
N GLN A 3 18.98 21.65 20.92
CA GLN A 3 18.00 21.64 19.83
C GLN A 3 16.85 20.66 20.08
N ILE A 4 17.16 19.44 20.52
CA ILE A 4 16.14 18.44 20.89
C ILE A 4 15.21 18.98 21.99
N GLN A 5 15.77 19.59 23.06
CA GLN A 5 14.96 20.18 24.13
C GLN A 5 14.06 21.31 23.63
N GLU A 6 14.56 22.12 22.70
CA GLU A 6 13.79 23.18 22.05
C GLU A 6 12.62 22.62 21.25
N HIS A 7 12.87 21.63 20.39
CA HIS A 7 11.81 20.95 19.66
C HIS A 7 10.79 20.30 20.59
N CYS A 8 11.23 19.60 21.65
CA CYS A 8 10.34 19.01 22.66
C CYS A 8 9.41 20.04 23.31
N ARG A 9 9.97 21.18 23.77
CA ARG A 9 9.17 22.27 24.38
C ARG A 9 8.15 22.87 23.42
N ALA A 10 8.49 22.92 22.13
CA ALA A 10 7.59 23.46 21.11
C ALA A 10 6.46 22.48 20.73
N VAL A 11 6.70 21.16 20.74
CA VAL A 11 5.67 20.17 20.40
C VAL A 11 4.75 19.84 21.57
N GLU A 12 5.20 19.99 22.82
CA GLU A 12 4.41 19.71 24.02
C GLU A 12 3.00 20.35 24.06
N PRO A 13 2.82 21.67 23.78
CA PRO A 13 1.49 22.27 23.74
C PRO A 13 0.64 21.74 22.59
N LEU A 14 1.23 21.45 21.42
CA LEU A 14 0.52 20.88 20.27
C LEU A 14 -0.01 19.48 20.58
N ILE A 15 0.86 18.62 21.14
CA ILE A 15 0.50 17.27 21.58
C ILE A 15 -0.65 17.31 22.59
N THR A 16 -0.58 18.22 23.56
CA THR A 16 -1.61 18.39 24.58
C THR A 16 -2.94 18.82 23.94
N GLY A 17 -2.89 19.78 23.00
CA GLY A 17 -4.04 20.22 22.22
C GLY A 17 -4.69 19.09 21.42
N PHE A 18 -3.92 18.35 20.63
CA PHE A 18 -4.44 17.20 19.87
C PHE A 18 -4.98 16.10 20.76
N THR A 19 -4.32 15.80 21.88
CA THR A 19 -4.76 14.76 22.83
C THR A 19 -6.14 15.09 23.42
N ALA A 20 -6.44 16.37 23.60
CA ALA A 20 -7.73 16.81 24.09
C ALA A 20 -8.88 16.64 23.06
N VAL A 21 -8.59 16.51 21.76
CA VAL A 21 -9.63 16.58 20.70
C VAL A 21 -9.63 15.42 19.71
N TYR A 22 -8.55 14.64 19.57
CA TYR A 22 -8.45 13.62 18.51
C TYR A 22 -9.57 12.57 18.58
N HIS A 23 -10.23 12.41 19.73
CA HIS A 23 -11.19 11.35 19.98
C HIS A 23 -12.55 11.66 19.34
N HIS A 24 -12.80 12.94 19.04
CA HIS A 24 -13.95 13.36 18.23
C HIS A 24 -13.82 12.91 16.76
N PHE A 25 -12.62 12.57 16.31
CA PHE A 25 -12.35 12.13 14.94
C PHE A 25 -12.36 10.60 14.79
N ASP A 26 -12.33 9.84 15.89
CA ASP A 26 -12.51 8.39 15.86
C ASP A 26 -13.89 8.01 15.32
N LEU A 27 -14.04 6.75 14.89
CA LEU A 27 -15.37 6.23 14.56
C LEU A 27 -16.25 6.27 15.82
N ASP A 28 -15.80 5.68 16.92
CA ASP A 28 -16.44 5.74 18.23
C ASP A 28 -15.42 5.50 19.34
N ALA A 29 -15.85 5.60 20.60
CA ALA A 29 -15.00 5.40 21.77
C ALA A 29 -14.39 3.98 21.86
N GLN A 30 -14.98 2.97 21.21
CA GLN A 30 -14.49 1.60 21.22
C GLN A 30 -13.53 1.31 20.05
N THR A 31 -13.53 2.18 19.03
CA THR A 31 -12.73 2.05 17.81
C THR A 31 -11.80 3.27 17.65
N PRO A 32 -10.80 3.43 18.53
CA PRO A 32 -9.85 4.54 18.41
C PRO A 32 -8.98 4.37 17.17
N GLY A 33 -8.87 5.42 16.35
CA GLY A 33 -8.05 5.41 15.14
C GLY A 33 -8.42 6.53 14.20
N ASN A 34 -7.49 7.47 14.02
CA ASN A 34 -7.51 8.56 13.03
C ASN A 34 -6.09 9.16 12.90
N GLY A 35 -5.85 9.95 11.86
CA GLY A 35 -4.54 10.50 11.55
C GLY A 35 -3.97 11.44 12.62
N TYR A 36 -4.79 12.24 13.33
CA TYR A 36 -4.29 13.07 14.44
C TYR A 36 -3.77 12.21 15.59
N ARG A 37 -4.53 11.18 15.95
CA ARG A 37 -4.14 10.20 16.99
C ARG A 37 -2.85 9.49 16.60
N THR A 38 -2.72 9.06 15.35
CA THR A 38 -1.48 8.41 14.87
C THR A 38 -0.31 9.38 14.92
N LEU A 39 -0.47 10.62 14.45
CA LEU A 39 0.61 11.61 14.43
C LEU A 39 1.16 11.86 15.86
N VAL A 40 0.28 12.01 16.85
CA VAL A 40 0.68 12.13 18.26
C VAL A 40 1.44 10.89 18.74
N LYS A 41 0.97 9.68 18.39
CA LYS A 41 1.67 8.42 18.73
C LYS A 41 3.07 8.36 18.12
N VAL A 42 3.25 8.76 16.85
CA VAL A 42 4.55 8.77 16.18
C VAL A 42 5.51 9.75 16.89
N VAL A 43 5.03 10.94 17.28
CA VAL A 43 5.84 11.91 18.03
C VAL A 43 6.25 11.36 19.40
N HIS A 44 5.33 10.75 20.14
CA HIS A 44 5.65 10.08 21.40
C HIS A 44 6.69 8.97 21.23
N SER A 45 6.54 8.13 20.20
CA SER A 45 7.50 7.06 19.88
C SER A 45 8.89 7.61 19.59
N CYS A 46 8.98 8.69 18.81
CA CYS A 46 10.24 9.40 18.54
C CYS A 46 10.89 9.92 19.85
N ILE A 47 10.12 10.59 20.71
CA ILE A 47 10.61 11.11 21.99
C ILE A 47 11.09 9.98 22.91
N ILE A 48 10.35 8.86 22.99
CA ILE A 48 10.75 7.69 23.79
C ILE A 48 12.08 7.13 23.29
N HIS A 49 12.26 6.98 21.98
CA HIS A 49 13.53 6.51 21.40
C HIS A 49 14.69 7.47 21.67
N ILE A 50 14.47 8.79 21.56
CA ILE A 50 15.45 9.82 21.95
C ILE A 50 15.87 9.63 23.41
N LEU A 51 14.90 9.46 24.32
CA LEU A 51 15.19 9.28 25.74
C LEU A 51 15.95 7.99 26.03
N GLN A 52 15.56 6.87 25.40
CA GLN A 52 16.28 5.60 25.50
C GLN A 52 17.72 5.74 25.02
N LYS A 53 17.92 6.39 23.87
CA LYS A 53 19.26 6.60 23.30
C LYS A 53 20.10 7.54 24.16
N ALA A 54 19.52 8.63 24.65
CA ALA A 54 20.20 9.56 25.54
C ALA A 54 20.65 8.88 26.86
N ARG A 55 19.80 8.01 27.44
CA ARG A 55 20.15 7.19 28.61
C ARG A 55 21.29 6.21 28.29
N TYR A 56 21.21 5.51 27.16
CA TYR A 56 22.27 4.61 26.72
C TYR A 56 23.61 5.34 26.58
N ILE A 57 23.62 6.52 25.96
CA ILE A 57 24.83 7.35 25.82
C ILE A 57 25.34 7.78 27.20
N ALA A 58 24.48 8.29 28.07
CA ALA A 58 24.88 8.73 29.41
C ALA A 58 25.50 7.61 30.26
N SER A 59 24.99 6.37 30.14
CA SER A 59 25.50 5.22 30.90
C SER A 59 26.75 4.57 30.31
N ASN A 60 26.97 4.69 28.98
CA ASN A 60 28.03 3.95 28.29
C ASN A 60 29.12 4.82 27.69
N CYS A 61 29.02 6.16 27.77
CA CYS A 61 29.96 7.08 27.11
C CYS A 61 31.42 6.91 27.54
N THR A 62 31.69 6.35 28.72
CA THR A 62 33.05 6.07 29.21
C THR A 62 33.54 4.65 28.89
N GLY A 63 32.73 3.84 28.22
CA GLY A 63 33.05 2.44 27.92
C GLY A 63 34.01 2.28 26.74
N ALA A 64 34.92 1.31 26.81
CA ALA A 64 35.94 1.06 25.77
C ALA A 64 35.37 0.67 24.40
N PHE A 65 34.12 0.15 24.35
CA PHE A 65 33.42 -0.21 23.10
C PHE A 65 32.40 0.84 22.65
N PHE A 66 32.33 1.99 23.30
CA PHE A 66 31.41 3.06 22.95
C PHE A 66 31.83 3.73 21.64
N ARG A 67 30.97 3.64 20.63
CA ARG A 67 31.20 4.27 19.32
C ARG A 67 30.62 5.68 19.32
N MET A 68 31.42 6.68 19.67
CA MET A 68 30.97 8.07 19.78
C MET A 68 30.30 8.57 18.50
N ASP A 69 30.98 8.43 17.35
CA ASP A 69 30.48 8.94 16.06
C ASP A 69 29.14 8.32 15.66
N HIS A 70 28.99 7.01 15.83
CA HIS A 70 27.74 6.30 15.53
C HIS A 70 26.58 6.77 16.42
N ASN A 71 26.84 6.94 17.73
CA ASN A 71 25.81 7.39 18.68
C ASN A 71 25.43 8.85 18.46
N MET A 72 26.38 9.71 18.07
CA MET A 72 26.11 11.09 17.69
C MET A 72 25.26 11.17 16.43
N ALA A 73 25.65 10.45 15.37
CA ALA A 73 24.90 10.42 14.11
C ALA A 73 23.45 9.96 14.32
N GLU A 74 23.21 8.96 15.18
CA GLU A 74 21.86 8.52 15.50
C GLU A 74 21.06 9.58 16.28
N MET A 75 21.68 10.28 17.23
CA MET A 75 21.03 11.39 17.94
C MET A 75 20.69 12.57 17.02
N ASP A 76 21.56 12.88 16.04
CA ASP A 76 21.31 13.92 15.04
C ASP A 76 20.18 13.52 14.08
N ALA A 77 20.11 12.24 13.72
CA ALA A 77 18.99 11.69 12.95
C ALA A 77 17.66 11.83 13.72
N TYR A 78 17.63 11.50 15.02
CA TYR A 78 16.44 11.72 15.83
C TYR A 78 16.09 13.20 16.02
N CYS A 79 17.09 14.09 16.11
CA CYS A 79 16.84 15.53 16.18
C CYS A 79 16.19 16.03 14.89
N SER A 80 16.69 15.60 13.74
CA SER A 80 16.11 15.89 12.43
C SER A 80 14.69 15.35 12.31
N ALA A 81 14.47 14.10 12.75
CA ALA A 81 13.15 13.48 12.80
C ALA A 81 12.15 14.29 13.63
N LEU A 82 12.53 14.68 14.84
CA LEU A 82 11.68 15.49 15.73
C LEU A 82 11.39 16.88 15.13
N CYS A 83 12.35 17.47 14.40
CA CYS A 83 12.14 18.70 13.66
C CYS A 83 11.06 18.54 12.57
N GLN A 84 11.10 17.45 11.79
CA GLN A 84 10.09 17.17 10.77
C GLN A 84 8.72 16.87 11.39
N LEU A 85 8.67 16.06 12.47
CA LEU A 85 7.43 15.78 13.18
C LEU A 85 6.79 17.04 13.77
N ARG A 86 7.61 18.00 14.25
CA ARG A 86 7.14 19.32 14.67
C ARG A 86 6.48 20.08 13.51
N ALA A 87 7.07 20.04 12.31
CA ALA A 87 6.48 20.65 11.12
C ALA A 87 5.12 20.02 10.77
N LEU A 88 5.03 18.69 10.82
CA LEU A 88 3.78 17.96 10.57
C LEU A 88 2.71 18.30 11.60
N LEU A 89 3.06 18.50 12.87
CA LEU A 89 2.10 18.94 13.89
C LEU A 89 1.56 20.35 13.62
N TYR A 90 2.37 21.27 13.08
CA TYR A 90 1.87 22.59 12.66
C TYR A 90 0.91 22.48 11.48
N LEU A 91 1.24 21.67 10.47
CA LEU A 91 0.34 21.41 9.34
C LEU A 91 -0.97 20.76 9.80
N ALA A 92 -0.89 19.78 10.71
CA ALA A 92 -2.06 19.17 11.33
C ALA A 92 -2.90 20.20 12.12
N GLN A 93 -2.27 21.20 12.74
CA GLN A 93 -2.99 22.24 13.48
C GLN A 93 -3.76 23.15 12.53
N VAL A 94 -3.21 23.46 11.35
CA VAL A 94 -3.91 24.18 10.28
C VAL A 94 -5.12 23.37 9.81
N LEU A 95 -4.95 22.08 9.52
CA LEU A 95 -6.06 21.20 9.14
C LEU A 95 -7.15 21.13 10.22
N LEU A 96 -6.76 21.11 11.50
CA LEU A 96 -7.70 21.06 12.61
C LEU A 96 -8.55 22.34 12.72
N ASN A 97 -7.95 23.49 12.40
CA ASN A 97 -8.64 24.78 12.45
C ASN A 97 -9.55 25.00 11.24
N ASP A 98 -9.17 24.48 10.07
CA ASP A 98 -9.91 24.66 8.82
C ASP A 98 -11.04 23.64 8.64
N ASN A 99 -10.86 22.41 9.15
CA ASN A 99 -11.87 21.37 9.00
C ASN A 99 -13.05 21.56 9.95
N ALA A 100 -14.25 21.26 9.45
CA ALA A 100 -15.46 21.19 10.29
C ALA A 100 -15.32 20.12 11.40
N HIS A 101 -16.04 20.32 12.50
CA HIS A 101 -15.97 19.42 13.65
C HIS A 101 -16.25 17.95 13.27
N GLY A 102 -15.33 17.05 13.61
CA GLY A 102 -15.44 15.61 13.33
C GLY A 102 -15.15 15.19 11.89
N GLN A 103 -14.79 16.13 11.00
CA GLN A 103 -14.38 15.88 9.63
C GLN A 103 -12.85 15.85 9.51
N LEU A 104 -12.32 14.87 8.77
CA LEU A 104 -10.88 14.72 8.53
C LEU A 104 -10.42 15.38 7.22
N TYR A 105 -11.38 15.77 6.37
CA TYR A 105 -11.17 16.46 5.10
C TYR A 105 -11.88 17.82 5.12
N SER A 106 -11.33 18.79 4.41
CA SER A 106 -11.99 20.08 4.19
C SER A 106 -13.16 19.92 3.22
N GLN A 107 -14.24 20.67 3.48
CA GLN A 107 -15.42 20.69 2.61
C GLN A 107 -15.36 21.81 1.55
N GLU A 108 -14.43 22.75 1.69
CA GLU A 108 -14.29 23.88 0.76
C GLU A 108 -13.27 23.57 -0.34
N GLU A 109 -13.66 23.78 -1.60
CA GLU A 109 -12.76 23.82 -2.76
C GLU A 109 -11.91 25.11 -2.72
N GLY A 110 -11.05 25.23 -1.72
CA GLY A 110 -10.12 26.34 -1.55
C GLY A 110 -8.69 25.82 -1.60
N GLY A 111 -7.76 26.60 -2.15
CA GLY A 111 -6.34 26.26 -2.38
C GLY A 111 -5.50 25.89 -1.14
N LEU A 112 -6.10 25.45 -0.04
CA LEU A 112 -5.46 24.74 1.06
C LEU A 112 -4.83 23.43 0.57
N SER A 113 -5.53 22.61 -0.22
CA SER A 113 -4.95 21.35 -0.74
C SER A 113 -3.71 21.62 -1.62
N GLU A 114 -3.74 22.61 -2.50
CA GLU A 114 -2.57 22.96 -3.34
C GLU A 114 -1.40 23.54 -2.53
N ARG A 115 -1.69 24.47 -1.59
CA ARG A 115 -0.67 25.03 -0.69
C ARG A 115 -0.06 23.95 0.20
N PHE A 116 -0.91 23.09 0.75
CA PHE A 116 -0.53 21.97 1.59
C PHE A 116 0.31 20.97 0.83
N VAL A 117 -0.08 20.56 -0.39
CA VAL A 117 0.73 19.65 -1.22
C VAL A 117 2.09 20.27 -1.55
N ARG A 118 2.14 21.58 -1.84
CA ARG A 118 3.40 22.29 -2.13
C ARG A 118 4.35 22.35 -0.93
N GLU A 119 3.82 22.64 0.25
CA GLU A 119 4.62 22.66 1.48
C GLU A 119 5.00 21.24 1.89
N TYR A 120 4.08 20.30 1.77
CA TYR A 120 4.27 18.88 2.05
C TYR A 120 5.37 18.24 1.18
N THR A 121 5.41 18.49 -0.13
CA THR A 121 6.44 17.93 -1.04
C THR A 121 7.84 18.48 -0.79
N SER A 122 7.92 19.60 -0.08
CA SER A 122 9.17 20.26 0.25
C SER A 122 9.78 19.80 1.58
N ILE A 123 9.08 19.02 2.39
CA ILE A 123 9.55 18.52 3.71
C ILE A 123 10.40 17.25 3.50
N LEU A 124 11.50 17.12 4.24
CA LEU A 124 12.40 15.96 4.15
C LEU A 124 11.77 14.69 4.77
N TYR A 125 11.89 13.55 4.09
CA TYR A 125 11.37 12.26 4.58
C TYR A 125 11.97 11.87 5.94
N CYS A 126 11.16 11.24 6.80
CA CYS A 126 11.56 10.83 8.13
C CYS A 126 11.11 9.39 8.44
N PHE A 127 12.04 8.44 8.44
CA PHE A 127 11.73 7.04 8.75
C PHE A 127 11.69 6.78 10.27
N THR A 128 10.66 7.26 10.96
CA THR A 128 10.41 6.94 12.37
C THR A 128 8.99 6.44 12.58
N GLY A 129 8.78 5.48 13.48
CA GLY A 129 7.44 5.04 13.90
C GLY A 129 7.08 3.56 13.73
N PHE A 130 7.84 2.78 12.96
CA PHE A 130 7.52 1.35 12.76
C PHE A 130 7.98 0.45 13.91
N SER A 131 7.23 -0.65 14.08
CA SER A 131 7.54 -1.70 15.05
C SER A 131 8.98 -2.23 14.88
N PRO A 132 9.66 -2.61 15.98
CA PRO A 132 11.00 -3.20 15.90
C PRO A 132 11.08 -4.43 14.99
N SER A 133 10.00 -5.20 14.91
CA SER A 133 9.86 -6.41 14.10
C SER A 133 9.88 -6.12 12.60
N LEU A 134 9.21 -5.04 12.16
CA LEU A 134 9.10 -4.70 10.73
C LEU A 134 10.25 -3.81 10.22
N ARG A 135 10.93 -3.09 11.13
CA ARG A 135 12.00 -2.16 10.77
C ARG A 135 13.09 -2.77 9.87
N PRO A 136 13.63 -3.98 10.13
CA PRO A 136 14.66 -4.58 9.26
C PRO A 136 14.14 -4.88 7.85
N PHE A 137 12.88 -5.31 7.75
CA PHE A 137 12.25 -5.60 6.47
C PHE A 137 12.02 -4.31 5.66
N LEU A 138 11.43 -3.28 6.26
CA LEU A 138 11.20 -2.00 5.60
C LEU A 138 12.52 -1.36 5.15
N GLN A 139 13.58 -1.46 5.97
CA GLN A 139 14.93 -1.05 5.57
C GLN A 139 15.44 -1.85 4.37
N THR A 140 15.21 -3.16 4.33
CA THR A 140 15.58 -4.00 3.19
C THR A 140 14.85 -3.57 1.93
N VAL A 141 13.53 -3.31 2.00
CA VAL A 141 12.76 -2.80 0.86
C VAL A 141 13.32 -1.47 0.36
N VAL A 142 13.59 -0.52 1.26
CA VAL A 142 14.21 0.77 0.92
C VAL A 142 15.57 0.58 0.24
N ILE A 143 16.44 -0.26 0.78
CA ILE A 143 17.76 -0.56 0.21
C ILE A 143 17.64 -1.21 -1.17
N SER A 144 16.73 -2.18 -1.32
CA SER A 144 16.46 -2.84 -2.60
C SER A 144 15.93 -1.85 -3.63
N MET A 145 15.02 -0.97 -3.24
CA MET A 145 14.46 0.06 -4.12
C MET A 145 15.51 1.06 -4.57
N VAL A 146 16.35 1.51 -3.65
CA VAL A 146 17.42 2.45 -3.93
C VAL A 146 18.46 1.85 -4.87
N SER A 147 18.90 0.62 -4.59
CA SER A 147 19.82 -0.12 -5.47
C SER A 147 19.22 -0.37 -6.86
N PHE A 148 17.92 -0.70 -6.92
CA PHE A 148 17.20 -0.91 -8.18
C PHE A 148 17.09 0.39 -8.99
N GLY A 149 16.77 1.51 -8.35
CA GLY A 149 16.66 2.82 -8.99
C GLY A 149 17.97 3.37 -9.55
N GLU A 150 19.10 3.06 -8.92
CA GLU A 150 20.42 3.41 -9.47
C GLU A 150 20.71 2.67 -10.79
N ASN A 151 20.36 1.39 -10.85
CA ASN A 151 20.62 0.55 -12.01
C ASN A 151 19.57 0.74 -13.12
N TYR A 152 18.34 1.13 -12.78
CA TYR A 152 17.28 1.48 -13.74
C TYR A 152 17.69 2.62 -14.68
N LYS A 153 18.34 3.66 -14.15
CA LYS A 153 18.81 4.81 -14.95
C LYS A 153 19.99 4.48 -15.89
N LYS A 154 20.73 3.40 -15.65
CA LYS A 154 21.92 3.02 -16.43
C LYS A 154 21.60 2.24 -17.73
N GLN A 155 20.33 2.22 -18.18
CA GLN A 155 19.86 1.60 -19.44
C GLN A 155 20.25 0.12 -19.65
N GLN A 156 20.33 -0.70 -18.59
CA GLN A 156 20.49 -2.15 -18.76
C GLN A 156 19.12 -2.85 -18.83
N THR A 157 18.95 -3.83 -19.70
CA THR A 157 17.66 -4.51 -19.89
C THR A 157 17.32 -5.45 -18.72
N GLY A 158 16.14 -5.23 -18.11
CA GLY A 158 15.29 -6.11 -17.28
C GLY A 158 15.92 -7.14 -16.33
N LEU A 159 16.58 -8.16 -16.87
CA LEU A 159 17.05 -9.33 -16.12
C LEU A 159 18.42 -9.13 -15.46
N GLY A 160 19.29 -8.29 -16.04
CA GLY A 160 20.61 -7.98 -15.48
C GLY A 160 20.54 -7.06 -14.25
N ILE A 161 19.53 -6.18 -14.22
CA ILE A 161 19.35 -5.16 -13.18
C ILE A 161 19.07 -5.80 -11.82
N ALA A 162 18.16 -6.79 -11.74
CA ALA A 162 17.77 -7.38 -10.46
C ALA A 162 18.96 -8.07 -9.79
N ALA A 163 19.73 -8.85 -10.54
CA ALA A 163 20.93 -9.52 -10.03
C ALA A 163 22.02 -8.52 -9.60
N LEU A 164 22.31 -7.48 -10.39
CA LEU A 164 23.32 -6.45 -10.05
C LEU A 164 22.89 -5.54 -8.87
N SER A 165 21.59 -5.33 -8.68
CA SER A 165 21.04 -4.51 -7.60
C SER A 165 21.28 -5.13 -6.23
N PHE A 166 21.30 -6.47 -6.13
CA PHE A 166 21.71 -7.14 -4.90
C PHE A 166 23.19 -6.91 -4.58
N PHE A 167 24.08 -6.85 -5.59
CA PHE A 167 25.52 -6.63 -5.41
C PHE A 167 25.90 -5.17 -5.11
N THR A 168 25.11 -4.19 -5.59
CA THR A 168 25.35 -2.75 -5.37
C THR A 168 24.75 -2.22 -4.06
N SER A 169 23.97 -3.05 -3.35
CA SER A 169 23.27 -2.69 -2.10
C SER A 169 24.18 -2.34 -0.93
N GLY A 170 25.43 -2.83 -0.92
CA GLY A 170 26.35 -2.68 0.22
C GLY A 170 26.59 -1.24 0.65
N LYS A 171 26.71 -0.28 -0.29
CA LYS A 171 26.91 1.13 0.05
C LYS A 171 25.70 1.75 0.75
N TYR A 172 24.48 1.34 0.38
CA TYR A 172 23.23 1.84 0.99
C TYR A 172 22.90 1.15 2.32
N VAL A 173 23.48 -0.03 2.58
CA VAL A 173 23.49 -0.66 3.90
C VAL A 173 24.41 0.11 4.85
N VAL A 174 25.57 0.56 4.35
CA VAL A 174 26.63 1.21 5.15
C VAL A 174 26.35 2.68 5.41
N ASP A 175 25.78 3.40 4.44
CA ASP A 175 25.56 4.86 4.52
C ASP A 175 24.04 5.20 4.52
N PRO A 176 23.46 5.48 5.72
CA PRO A 176 22.06 5.84 5.85
C PRO A 176 21.70 7.18 5.21
N GLU A 177 22.62 8.15 5.17
CA GLU A 177 22.37 9.49 4.61
C GLU A 177 22.30 9.42 3.08
N LEU A 178 23.25 8.68 2.48
CA LEU A 178 23.23 8.39 1.05
C LEU A 178 21.94 7.63 0.66
N ARG A 179 21.55 6.63 1.46
CA ARG A 179 20.29 5.89 1.25
C ARG A 179 19.07 6.81 1.30
N GLY A 180 18.99 7.70 2.29
CA GLY A 180 17.87 8.65 2.42
C GLY A 180 17.77 9.60 1.24
N THR A 181 18.91 10.19 0.84
CA THR A 181 18.99 11.12 -0.29
C THR A 181 18.60 10.45 -1.61
N GLU A 182 19.07 9.22 -1.85
CA GLU A 182 18.76 8.50 -3.07
C GLU A 182 17.30 7.97 -3.09
N PHE A 183 16.77 7.57 -1.94
CA PHE A 183 15.35 7.22 -1.78
C PHE A 183 14.45 8.40 -2.14
N GLU A 184 14.77 9.59 -1.62
CA GLU A 184 14.08 10.83 -1.94
C GLU A 184 14.15 11.11 -3.45
N ARG A 185 15.35 11.04 -4.04
CA ARG A 185 15.55 11.21 -5.48
C ARG A 185 14.71 10.24 -6.32
N ILE A 186 14.55 9.00 -5.87
CA ILE A 186 13.79 7.95 -6.56
C ILE A 186 12.28 8.15 -6.45
N THR A 187 11.78 8.32 -5.23
CA THR A 187 10.35 8.55 -4.94
C THR A 187 9.82 9.75 -5.70
N GLN A 188 10.63 10.80 -5.81
CA GLN A 188 10.25 12.03 -6.47
C GLN A 188 10.39 11.96 -8.01
N ASN A 189 11.52 11.46 -8.53
CA ASN A 189 11.88 11.65 -9.94
C ASN A 189 11.67 10.44 -10.87
N LEU A 190 11.42 9.23 -10.36
CA LEU A 190 11.24 8.06 -11.22
C LEU A 190 9.80 7.92 -11.72
N ASP A 191 9.65 7.45 -12.96
CA ASP A 191 8.38 7.33 -13.67
C ASP A 191 7.53 6.15 -13.19
N MET A 192 6.31 6.03 -13.70
CA MET A 192 5.40 4.92 -13.37
C MET A 192 5.97 3.55 -13.78
N GLN A 193 6.75 3.49 -14.86
CA GLN A 193 7.33 2.22 -15.33
C GLN A 193 8.34 1.66 -14.34
N PHE A 194 9.11 2.51 -13.66
CA PHE A 194 9.94 2.08 -12.54
C PHE A 194 9.12 1.40 -11.45
N TRP A 195 8.05 2.02 -10.96
CA TRP A 195 7.22 1.49 -9.86
C TRP A 195 6.56 0.18 -10.23
N LYS A 196 5.99 0.12 -11.44
CA LYS A 196 5.42 -1.11 -11.99
C LYS A 196 6.45 -2.24 -12.05
N THR A 197 7.65 -1.95 -12.55
CA THR A 197 8.73 -2.96 -12.62
C THR A 197 9.17 -3.39 -11.23
N PHE A 198 9.39 -2.44 -10.31
CA PHE A 198 9.88 -2.70 -8.97
C PHE A 198 8.89 -3.54 -8.13
N TRP A 199 7.62 -3.19 -8.10
CA TRP A 199 6.63 -3.96 -7.34
C TRP A 199 6.38 -5.34 -7.94
N ASN A 200 6.46 -5.46 -9.27
CA ASN A 200 6.42 -6.77 -9.94
C ASN A 200 7.69 -7.61 -9.73
N LEU A 201 8.79 -7.05 -9.20
CA LEU A 201 9.97 -7.87 -8.83
C LEU A 201 9.62 -8.92 -7.78
N THR A 202 8.63 -8.67 -6.92
CA THR A 202 8.17 -9.66 -5.94
C THR A 202 7.63 -10.94 -6.60
N GLU A 203 7.23 -10.85 -7.87
CA GLU A 203 6.76 -11.99 -8.68
C GLU A 203 7.90 -12.73 -9.40
N THR A 204 9.15 -12.23 -9.35
CA THR A 204 10.29 -12.90 -9.99
C THR A 204 10.65 -14.22 -9.28
N GLU A 205 11.04 -15.23 -10.07
CA GLU A 205 11.24 -16.60 -9.57
C GLU A 205 12.23 -16.69 -8.39
N LEU A 206 13.23 -15.80 -8.36
CA LEU A 206 14.28 -15.78 -7.33
C LEU A 206 13.74 -15.41 -5.93
N LEU A 207 12.82 -14.44 -5.83
CA LEU A 207 12.15 -14.10 -4.56
C LEU A 207 11.00 -15.06 -4.23
N SER A 208 10.29 -15.55 -5.25
CA SER A 208 9.25 -16.56 -5.08
C SER A 208 9.78 -17.90 -4.52
N SER A 209 11.05 -18.22 -4.78
CA SER A 209 11.68 -19.45 -4.31
C SER A 209 11.94 -19.45 -2.81
N LEU A 210 12.25 -18.29 -2.22
CA LEU A 210 12.44 -18.13 -0.77
C LEU A 210 11.09 -18.19 -0.02
N THR A 211 10.01 -17.69 -0.62
CA THR A 211 8.66 -17.73 -0.03
C THR A 211 7.98 -19.09 -0.18
N ARG A 212 8.36 -19.91 -1.17
CA ARG A 212 7.82 -21.27 -1.36
C ARG A 212 8.08 -22.21 -0.19
N ILE A 213 9.20 -22.07 0.53
CA ILE A 213 9.57 -22.97 1.64
C ILE A 213 8.60 -22.84 2.83
N ALA A 214 7.99 -21.66 3.02
CA ALA A 214 7.05 -21.37 4.11
C ALA A 214 5.57 -21.23 3.66
N SER A 215 5.27 -21.38 2.35
CA SER A 215 3.91 -21.22 1.82
C SER A 215 3.02 -22.41 2.17
N THR A 216 1.77 -22.13 2.59
CA THR A 216 0.71 -23.15 2.68
C THR A 216 0.57 -23.89 1.36
N VAL A 217 0.44 -25.22 1.40
CA VAL A 217 0.18 -26.05 0.21
C VAL A 217 -1.33 -26.15 -0.03
N VAL A 218 -1.75 -26.06 -1.28
CA VAL A 218 -3.16 -26.14 -1.72
C VAL A 218 -3.30 -27.16 -2.83
N GLN A 219 -4.45 -27.84 -2.91
CA GLN A 219 -4.71 -28.86 -3.94
C GLN A 219 -5.10 -28.26 -5.30
N VAL A 220 -5.71 -27.08 -5.32
CA VAL A 220 -6.05 -26.34 -6.54
C VAL A 220 -5.39 -24.96 -6.50
N ASN A 221 -4.67 -24.63 -7.56
CA ASN A 221 -4.08 -23.31 -7.80
C ASN A 221 -3.84 -23.15 -9.30
N VAL A 222 -4.86 -22.73 -10.02
CA VAL A 222 -4.87 -22.69 -11.50
C VAL A 222 -5.32 -21.32 -11.99
N ILE A 223 -4.76 -20.89 -13.13
CA ILE A 223 -5.24 -19.69 -13.84
C ILE A 223 -6.29 -20.14 -14.85
N LEU A 224 -7.43 -19.46 -14.82
CA LEU A 224 -8.55 -19.63 -15.74
C LEU A 224 -8.69 -18.38 -16.60
N THR A 225 -9.16 -18.56 -17.82
CA THR A 225 -9.48 -17.47 -18.74
C THR A 225 -10.99 -17.42 -18.94
N ILE A 226 -11.65 -16.44 -18.34
CA ILE A 226 -13.08 -16.20 -18.52
C ILE A 226 -13.28 -15.64 -19.94
N PRO A 227 -14.09 -16.32 -20.79
CA PRO A 227 -14.33 -15.86 -22.15
C PRO A 227 -15.13 -14.56 -22.17
N ALA A 228 -14.93 -13.73 -23.20
CA ALA A 228 -15.63 -12.46 -23.38
C ALA A 228 -17.00 -12.68 -24.07
N VAL A 229 -17.95 -13.26 -23.34
CA VAL A 229 -19.29 -13.61 -23.85
C VAL A 229 -20.36 -13.00 -22.97
N SER A 230 -21.47 -12.56 -23.56
CA SER A 230 -22.55 -12.00 -22.75
C SER A 230 -23.10 -13.05 -21.78
N LEU A 231 -23.20 -12.68 -20.51
CA LEU A 231 -23.76 -13.52 -19.46
C LEU A 231 -25.23 -13.16 -19.26
N SER A 232 -26.04 -14.12 -18.84
CA SER A 232 -27.41 -13.91 -18.39
C SER A 232 -27.49 -14.42 -16.96
N LEU A 233 -27.93 -13.55 -16.06
CA LEU A 233 -28.07 -13.81 -14.62
C LEU A 233 -29.50 -13.49 -14.19
N PRO A 234 -30.07 -14.21 -13.22
CA PRO A 234 -31.36 -13.86 -12.65
C PRO A 234 -31.29 -12.50 -11.94
N LEU A 235 -32.36 -11.71 -12.02
CA LEU A 235 -32.49 -10.48 -11.23
C LEU A 235 -32.60 -10.82 -9.75
N ALA A 236 -31.97 -10.00 -8.91
CA ALA A 236 -32.02 -10.15 -7.46
C ALA A 236 -33.44 -9.94 -6.89
N SER A 237 -34.24 -9.07 -7.51
CA SER A 237 -35.61 -8.77 -7.08
C SER A 237 -36.61 -9.87 -7.47
N ASP A 238 -36.40 -10.50 -8.63
CA ASP A 238 -37.27 -11.54 -9.15
C ASP A 238 -36.47 -12.50 -10.05
N PRO A 239 -36.19 -13.73 -9.58
CA PRO A 239 -35.40 -14.72 -10.33
C PRO A 239 -36.03 -15.17 -11.65
N SER A 240 -37.30 -14.88 -11.92
CA SER A 240 -37.96 -15.20 -13.19
C SER A 240 -37.49 -14.31 -14.35
N PHE A 241 -36.95 -13.14 -14.04
CA PHE A 241 -36.36 -12.23 -15.01
C PHE A 241 -34.84 -12.34 -14.99
N SER A 242 -34.21 -12.08 -16.14
CA SER A 242 -32.77 -12.11 -16.27
C SER A 242 -32.20 -10.79 -16.75
N VAL A 243 -31.04 -10.41 -16.24
CA VAL A 243 -30.24 -9.28 -16.72
C VAL A 243 -29.07 -9.81 -17.55
N SER A 244 -28.81 -9.17 -18.70
CA SER A 244 -27.67 -9.52 -19.55
C SER A 244 -26.46 -8.65 -19.23
N MET A 245 -25.34 -9.27 -18.88
CA MET A 245 -24.06 -8.61 -18.63
C MET A 245 -23.17 -8.75 -19.87
N ASN A 246 -22.82 -7.62 -20.46
CA ASN A 246 -21.88 -7.61 -21.58
C ASN A 246 -20.44 -7.77 -21.08
N PRO A 247 -19.55 -8.35 -21.89
CA PRO A 247 -18.13 -8.40 -21.56
C PRO A 247 -17.54 -6.98 -21.40
N PRO A 248 -16.45 -6.82 -20.65
CA PRO A 248 -15.74 -5.55 -20.48
C PRO A 248 -15.27 -5.00 -21.83
N VAL A 249 -15.55 -3.73 -22.12
CA VAL A 249 -15.26 -3.12 -23.43
C VAL A 249 -14.39 -1.88 -23.36
N ALA A 250 -14.24 -1.26 -22.18
CA ALA A 250 -13.49 -0.03 -22.03
C ALA A 250 -12.05 -0.17 -22.61
N HIS A 251 -11.61 0.85 -23.34
CA HIS A 251 -10.30 1.01 -23.99
C HIS A 251 -9.96 0.03 -25.12
N TRP A 252 -10.26 -1.27 -24.99
CA TRP A 252 -9.76 -2.32 -25.89
C TRP A 252 -10.83 -3.25 -26.46
N GLY A 253 -12.11 -2.95 -26.26
CA GLY A 253 -13.19 -3.83 -26.67
C GLY A 253 -13.28 -5.11 -25.82
N PRO A 254 -14.15 -6.06 -26.22
CA PRO A 254 -14.40 -7.29 -25.47
C PRO A 254 -13.13 -8.14 -25.39
N GLY A 255 -12.66 -8.36 -24.16
CA GLY A 255 -11.47 -9.17 -23.88
C GLY A 255 -11.73 -10.21 -22.80
N PRO A 256 -11.00 -11.34 -22.81
CA PRO A 256 -11.14 -12.33 -21.75
C PRO A 256 -10.57 -11.79 -20.43
N VAL A 257 -11.13 -12.24 -19.31
CA VAL A 257 -10.66 -11.87 -17.97
C VAL A 257 -9.90 -13.04 -17.36
N LYS A 258 -8.67 -12.79 -16.91
CA LYS A 258 -7.87 -13.81 -16.21
C LYS A 258 -8.27 -13.87 -14.74
N VAL A 259 -8.38 -15.07 -14.20
CA VAL A 259 -8.67 -15.29 -12.78
C VAL A 259 -7.85 -16.47 -12.28
N ARG A 260 -7.50 -16.46 -11.00
CA ARG A 260 -6.83 -17.56 -10.31
C ARG A 260 -7.79 -18.22 -9.33
N LEU A 261 -7.98 -19.52 -9.50
CA LEU A 261 -8.74 -20.36 -8.56
C LEU A 261 -7.77 -21.02 -7.58
N ILE A 262 -7.98 -20.75 -6.29
CA ILE A 262 -7.21 -21.32 -5.17
C ILE A 262 -8.17 -22.12 -4.28
N SER A 263 -7.83 -23.38 -4.00
CA SER A 263 -8.59 -24.21 -3.07
C SER A 263 -7.65 -25.13 -2.30
N HIS A 264 -7.64 -25.02 -0.96
CA HIS A 264 -6.84 -25.91 -0.12
C HIS A 264 -7.22 -27.38 -0.31
N THR A 265 -8.53 -27.66 -0.36
CA THR A 265 -9.10 -28.97 -0.65
C THR A 265 -9.72 -29.00 -2.04
N LEU A 266 -9.47 -30.06 -2.80
CA LEU A 266 -10.13 -30.32 -4.09
C LEU A 266 -11.61 -30.59 -3.85
N ARG A 267 -12.47 -29.82 -4.51
CA ARG A 267 -13.93 -29.89 -4.40
C ARG A 267 -14.56 -30.30 -5.74
N GLN A 268 -15.79 -30.80 -5.67
CA GLN A 268 -16.57 -31.17 -6.86
C GLN A 268 -16.57 -30.03 -7.90
N GLY A 269 -16.44 -30.37 -9.18
CA GLY A 269 -16.40 -29.40 -10.29
C GLY A 269 -15.00 -28.85 -10.61
N GLN A 270 -14.06 -28.86 -9.64
CA GLN A 270 -12.72 -28.28 -9.82
C GLN A 270 -11.76 -29.15 -10.64
N ASP A 271 -12.13 -30.39 -10.93
CA ASP A 271 -11.42 -31.33 -11.81
C ASP A 271 -12.22 -31.65 -13.09
N SER A 272 -13.30 -30.90 -13.35
CA SER A 272 -14.15 -31.07 -14.52
C SER A 272 -13.41 -30.72 -15.82
N ALA A 273 -13.77 -31.41 -16.90
CA ALA A 273 -13.24 -31.10 -18.23
C ALA A 273 -13.59 -29.66 -18.67
N GLU A 274 -14.74 -29.14 -18.24
CA GLU A 274 -15.18 -27.76 -18.52
C GLU A 274 -14.25 -26.73 -17.87
N LEU A 275 -13.93 -26.88 -16.57
CA LEU A 275 -12.98 -25.97 -15.91
C LEU A 275 -11.58 -26.09 -16.54
N LEU A 276 -11.13 -27.32 -16.83
CA LEU A 276 -9.83 -27.56 -17.45
C LEU A 276 -9.73 -26.91 -18.84
N ALA A 277 -10.82 -26.85 -19.60
CA ALA A 277 -10.87 -26.16 -20.89
C ALA A 277 -10.68 -24.62 -20.77
N LEU A 278 -11.01 -24.04 -19.61
CA LEU A 278 -10.76 -22.63 -19.31
C LEU A 278 -9.35 -22.37 -18.79
N SER A 279 -8.63 -23.42 -18.37
CA SER A 279 -7.25 -23.31 -17.89
C SER A 279 -6.25 -23.28 -19.05
N ARG A 280 -5.25 -22.40 -18.99
CA ARG A 280 -4.09 -22.44 -19.90
C ARG A 280 -2.92 -23.14 -19.21
N PRO A 281 -2.15 -23.99 -19.92
CA PRO A 281 -0.95 -24.58 -19.37
C PRO A 281 0.21 -23.56 -19.38
N GLU A 282 0.45 -22.88 -18.25
CA GLU A 282 1.74 -22.23 -17.98
C GLU A 282 2.34 -22.86 -16.71
N GLY A 283 3.47 -23.55 -16.86
CA GLY A 283 4.17 -24.27 -15.79
C GLY A 283 3.99 -25.79 -15.86
N PRO A 284 4.84 -26.57 -15.17
CA PRO A 284 4.83 -28.02 -15.26
C PRO A 284 3.45 -28.53 -14.87
N GLN A 285 2.86 -29.32 -15.78
CA GLN A 285 1.59 -30.02 -15.60
C GLN A 285 1.52 -30.57 -14.19
N LEU A 286 0.36 -30.40 -13.53
CA LEU A 286 -0.10 -31.14 -12.37
C LEU A 286 0.76 -32.36 -12.05
N SER A 287 1.91 -32.16 -11.41
CA SER A 287 2.51 -33.19 -10.58
C SER A 287 1.72 -33.11 -9.29
N LEU A 288 0.47 -33.58 -9.38
CA LEU A 288 -0.34 -33.96 -8.24
C LEU A 288 0.58 -34.79 -7.35
N PRO A 289 0.90 -34.35 -6.12
CA PRO A 289 1.77 -35.09 -5.25
C PRO A 289 1.18 -36.49 -5.10
N GLY A 290 1.83 -37.49 -5.70
CA GLY A 290 1.45 -38.88 -5.59
C GLY A 290 1.55 -39.25 -4.11
N GLY A 291 0.41 -39.29 -3.42
CA GLY A 291 0.37 -39.64 -2.01
C GLY A 291 -0.87 -39.18 -1.24
N PHE A 292 -1.59 -38.14 -1.67
CA PHE A 292 -2.86 -37.78 -1.02
C PHE A 292 -4.01 -38.57 -1.64
N SER A 293 -4.81 -39.25 -0.79
CA SER A 293 -6.08 -39.84 -1.19
C SER A 293 -6.89 -38.80 -1.98
N ARG A 294 -7.27 -39.15 -3.22
CA ARG A 294 -8.00 -38.30 -4.18
C ARG A 294 -9.48 -38.19 -3.78
N GLN A 295 -9.74 -37.81 -2.55
CA GLN A 295 -11.09 -37.66 -2.03
C GLN A 295 -11.57 -36.25 -2.35
N THR A 296 -12.36 -36.14 -3.40
CA THR A 296 -13.02 -34.88 -3.78
C THR A 296 -14.06 -34.51 -2.72
N ALA A 297 -13.88 -33.37 -2.07
CA ALA A 297 -14.81 -32.83 -1.09
C ALA A 297 -16.09 -32.31 -1.79
N PRO A 298 -17.23 -32.22 -1.07
CA PRO A 298 -18.44 -31.59 -1.61
C PRO A 298 -18.22 -30.10 -1.94
N LEU A 299 -19.14 -29.52 -2.69
CA LEU A 299 -19.18 -28.06 -2.92
C LEU A 299 -19.21 -27.31 -1.57
N SER A 300 -18.49 -26.21 -1.50
CA SER A 300 -18.56 -25.28 -0.36
C SER A 300 -19.82 -24.42 -0.46
N PRO A 301 -20.60 -24.19 0.62
CA PRO A 301 -21.68 -23.22 0.58
C PRO A 301 -21.17 -21.78 0.36
N CYS A 302 -19.91 -21.55 0.71
CA CYS A 302 -19.28 -20.23 0.64
C CYS A 302 -18.34 -20.12 -0.56
N LEU A 303 -18.22 -18.90 -1.11
CA LEU A 303 -17.24 -18.51 -2.12
C LEU A 303 -16.57 -17.20 -1.70
N LEU A 304 -15.25 -17.14 -1.81
CA LEU A 304 -14.50 -15.89 -1.63
C LEU A 304 -14.10 -15.36 -3.02
N VAL A 305 -14.44 -14.11 -3.33
CA VAL A 305 -13.97 -13.44 -4.55
C VAL A 305 -13.03 -12.32 -4.15
N HIS A 306 -11.80 -12.40 -4.65
CA HIS A 306 -10.70 -11.54 -4.28
C HIS A 306 -10.32 -10.57 -5.41
N PHE A 307 -10.12 -9.30 -5.07
CA PHE A 307 -9.51 -8.29 -5.93
C PHE A 307 -8.20 -7.83 -5.30
N HIS A 308 -7.10 -7.92 -6.04
CA HIS A 308 -5.76 -7.62 -5.52
C HIS A 308 -5.49 -6.12 -5.41
N GLY A 309 -4.56 -5.74 -4.52
CA GLY A 309 -3.98 -4.39 -4.43
C GLY A 309 -3.01 -4.05 -5.56
N GLY A 310 -2.06 -3.15 -5.29
CA GLY A 310 -1.07 -2.72 -6.30
C GLY A 310 -1.43 -1.41 -7.02
N GLY A 311 -2.25 -0.56 -6.38
CA GLY A 311 -2.52 0.81 -6.83
C GLY A 311 -3.17 0.90 -8.22
N PHE A 312 -3.88 -0.14 -8.66
CA PHE A 312 -4.43 -0.30 -10.01
C PHE A 312 -3.40 -0.39 -11.14
N VAL A 313 -2.09 -0.35 -10.85
CA VAL A 313 -1.01 -0.21 -11.83
C VAL A 313 -0.02 -1.38 -11.87
N ALA A 314 0.01 -2.19 -10.80
CA ALA A 314 0.97 -3.27 -10.62
C ALA A 314 0.33 -4.49 -9.93
N GLN A 315 1.12 -5.56 -9.85
CA GLN A 315 0.81 -6.84 -9.21
C GLN A 315 -0.31 -7.64 -9.88
N THR A 316 -0.44 -8.89 -9.45
CA THR A 316 -1.46 -9.84 -9.88
C THR A 316 -1.96 -10.67 -8.69
N SER A 317 -2.88 -11.60 -8.95
CA SER A 317 -3.25 -12.68 -8.03
C SER A 317 -2.06 -13.48 -7.51
N LYS A 318 -0.95 -13.55 -8.27
CA LYS A 318 0.26 -14.28 -7.87
C LYS A 318 0.97 -13.61 -6.71
N SER A 319 1.07 -12.28 -6.71
CA SER A 319 1.66 -11.49 -5.61
C SER A 319 0.96 -11.71 -4.26
N HIS A 320 -0.33 -12.03 -4.29
CA HIS A 320 -1.19 -12.13 -3.11
C HIS A 320 -1.43 -13.59 -2.68
N GLU A 321 -0.86 -14.55 -3.42
CA GLU A 321 -1.11 -15.97 -3.27
C GLU A 321 -0.81 -16.51 -1.87
N ASN A 322 0.21 -15.98 -1.19
CA ASN A 322 0.66 -16.58 0.06
C ASN A 322 -0.39 -16.47 1.19
N TYR A 323 -0.98 -15.28 1.39
CA TYR A 323 -2.04 -15.13 2.40
C TYR A 323 -3.35 -15.77 1.91
N LEU A 324 -3.65 -15.72 0.61
CA LEU A 324 -4.86 -16.35 0.04
C LEU A 324 -4.85 -17.87 0.23
N LYS A 325 -3.70 -18.53 0.05
CA LYS A 325 -3.56 -19.98 0.34
C LYS A 325 -3.79 -20.29 1.82
N SER A 326 -3.30 -19.44 2.73
CA SER A 326 -3.59 -19.60 4.17
C SER A 326 -5.09 -19.44 4.42
N TRP A 327 -5.71 -18.38 3.91
CA TRP A 327 -7.13 -18.12 4.09
C TRP A 327 -8.00 -19.25 3.51
N SER A 328 -7.64 -19.79 2.34
CA SER A 328 -8.37 -20.94 1.75
C SER A 328 -8.31 -22.16 2.66
N LYS A 329 -7.19 -22.40 3.34
CA LYS A 329 -7.04 -23.46 4.34
C LYS A 329 -7.84 -23.16 5.61
N ASP A 330 -7.67 -21.96 6.17
CA ASP A 330 -8.22 -21.57 7.48
C ASP A 330 -9.74 -21.37 7.46
N LEU A 331 -10.29 -20.98 6.31
CA LEU A 331 -11.73 -20.87 6.06
C LEU A 331 -12.31 -22.16 5.46
N ASN A 332 -11.47 -23.02 4.89
CA ASN A 332 -11.86 -24.17 4.08
C ASN A 332 -12.80 -23.77 2.92
N VAL A 333 -12.51 -22.68 2.22
CA VAL A 333 -13.36 -22.09 1.16
C VAL A 333 -12.55 -21.89 -0.13
N PRO A 334 -13.14 -22.15 -1.32
CA PRO A 334 -12.50 -21.81 -2.58
C PRO A 334 -12.44 -20.28 -2.78
N ILE A 335 -11.33 -19.82 -3.34
CA ILE A 335 -11.06 -18.40 -3.59
C ILE A 335 -10.88 -18.18 -5.09
N LEU A 336 -11.64 -17.24 -5.66
CA LEU A 336 -11.46 -16.74 -7.01
C LEU A 336 -10.82 -15.35 -6.97
N SER A 337 -9.56 -15.24 -7.37
CA SER A 337 -8.81 -13.99 -7.42
C SER A 337 -8.75 -13.44 -8.84
N VAL A 338 -9.15 -12.18 -9.06
CA VAL A 338 -9.26 -11.61 -10.41
C VAL A 338 -7.99 -10.86 -10.81
N ASP A 339 -7.40 -11.23 -11.96
CA ASP A 339 -6.26 -10.53 -12.57
C ASP A 339 -6.80 -9.49 -13.57
N TYR A 340 -7.24 -8.35 -13.03
CA TYR A 340 -7.79 -7.26 -13.82
C TYR A 340 -6.69 -6.47 -14.56
N SER A 341 -7.07 -5.80 -15.64
CA SER A 341 -6.19 -4.98 -16.47
C SER A 341 -5.74 -3.73 -15.72
N LEU A 342 -4.46 -3.42 -15.84
CA LEU A 342 -3.79 -2.39 -15.05
C LEU A 342 -3.66 -1.08 -15.83
N ALA A 343 -3.72 0.02 -15.09
CA ALA A 343 -3.33 1.34 -15.54
C ALA A 343 -1.79 1.45 -15.66
N PRO A 344 -1.25 2.39 -16.46
CA PRO A 344 -1.95 3.35 -17.33
C PRO A 344 -2.46 2.76 -18.64
N GLU A 345 -2.16 1.48 -18.95
CA GLU A 345 -2.59 0.86 -20.21
C GLU A 345 -4.12 0.75 -20.27
N ALA A 346 -4.75 0.31 -19.18
CA ALA A 346 -6.19 0.22 -19.00
C ALA A 346 -6.65 1.09 -17.81
N PRO A 347 -6.84 2.41 -18.00
CA PRO A 347 -7.35 3.27 -16.94
C PRO A 347 -8.83 2.95 -16.61
N PHE A 348 -9.37 3.62 -15.60
CA PHE A 348 -10.80 3.56 -15.27
C PHE A 348 -11.67 3.76 -16.54
N PRO A 349 -12.77 2.99 -16.72
CA PRO A 349 -13.37 2.02 -15.80
C PRO A 349 -12.98 0.55 -16.06
N ARG A 350 -11.89 0.26 -16.78
CA ARG A 350 -11.62 -1.11 -17.27
C ARG A 350 -11.52 -2.15 -16.16
N ALA A 351 -10.71 -1.90 -15.13
CA ALA A 351 -10.58 -2.80 -13.99
C ALA A 351 -11.94 -3.08 -13.30
N LEU A 352 -12.76 -2.04 -13.12
CA LEU A 352 -14.11 -2.18 -12.53
C LEU A 352 -15.03 -3.03 -13.41
N GLU A 353 -15.00 -2.86 -14.73
CA GLU A 353 -15.76 -3.70 -15.66
C GLU A 353 -15.35 -5.16 -15.56
N GLU A 354 -14.05 -5.45 -15.54
CA GLU A 354 -13.50 -6.80 -15.48
C GLU A 354 -13.79 -7.49 -14.14
N CYS A 355 -13.64 -6.78 -13.02
CA CYS A 355 -13.98 -7.30 -11.70
C CYS A 355 -15.48 -7.57 -11.56
N PHE A 356 -16.35 -6.67 -12.05
CA PHE A 356 -17.79 -6.87 -12.03
C PHE A 356 -18.21 -8.05 -12.93
N TYR A 357 -17.63 -8.15 -14.13
CA TYR A 357 -17.89 -9.25 -15.05
C TYR A 357 -17.41 -10.59 -14.49
N ALA A 358 -16.24 -10.64 -13.87
CA ALA A 358 -15.72 -11.85 -13.22
C ALA A 358 -16.59 -12.27 -12.02
N TYR A 359 -17.09 -11.31 -11.23
CA TYR A 359 -18.06 -11.58 -10.15
C TYR A 359 -19.35 -12.20 -10.71
N CYS A 360 -19.91 -11.61 -11.76
CA CYS A 360 -21.09 -12.13 -12.45
C CYS A 360 -20.87 -13.55 -13.00
N TRP A 361 -19.71 -13.79 -13.60
CA TRP A 361 -19.33 -15.11 -14.10
C TRP A 361 -19.19 -16.13 -12.96
N ALA A 362 -18.63 -15.73 -11.82
CA ALA A 362 -18.47 -16.57 -10.64
C ALA A 362 -19.82 -16.99 -10.05
N LEU A 363 -20.80 -16.10 -10.00
CA LEU A 363 -22.16 -16.42 -9.56
C LEU A 363 -22.82 -17.46 -10.47
N LYS A 364 -22.67 -17.31 -11.79
CA LYS A 364 -23.25 -18.23 -12.78
C LYS A 364 -22.58 -19.60 -12.79
N ASN A 365 -21.28 -19.64 -12.54
CA ASN A 365 -20.45 -20.85 -12.69
C ASN A 365 -19.85 -21.33 -11.36
N CYS A 366 -20.49 -21.02 -10.23
CA CYS A 366 -19.99 -21.31 -8.88
C CYS A 366 -19.63 -22.79 -8.69
N HIS A 367 -20.41 -23.70 -9.29
CA HIS A 367 -20.18 -25.15 -9.25
C HIS A 367 -18.82 -25.55 -9.83
N LEU A 368 -18.31 -24.87 -10.87
CA LEU A 368 -16.97 -25.10 -11.43
C LEU A 368 -15.87 -24.65 -10.45
N LEU A 369 -16.18 -23.68 -9.59
CA LEU A 369 -15.27 -23.13 -8.59
C LEU A 369 -15.23 -23.97 -7.30
N GLY A 370 -16.00 -25.05 -7.22
CA GLY A 370 -16.12 -25.86 -6.02
C GLY A 370 -17.03 -25.25 -4.96
N SER A 371 -18.00 -24.42 -5.34
CA SER A 371 -18.91 -23.73 -4.45
C SER A 371 -20.37 -23.80 -4.92
N THR A 372 -21.34 -23.73 -4.01
CA THR A 372 -22.75 -23.41 -4.35
C THR A 372 -23.00 -21.90 -4.38
N ALA A 373 -22.05 -21.10 -3.86
CA ALA A 373 -22.16 -19.66 -3.70
C ALA A 373 -23.43 -19.23 -2.93
N GLU A 374 -23.94 -20.05 -2.01
CA GLU A 374 -25.00 -19.64 -1.07
C GLU A 374 -24.59 -18.39 -0.28
N ARG A 375 -23.30 -18.30 0.10
CA ARG A 375 -22.70 -17.09 0.67
C ARG A 375 -21.47 -16.67 -0.13
N VAL A 376 -21.42 -15.40 -0.54
CA VAL A 376 -20.32 -14.83 -1.30
C VAL A 376 -19.75 -13.63 -0.55
N CYS A 377 -18.46 -13.67 -0.24
CA CYS A 377 -17.77 -12.54 0.37
C CYS A 377 -16.79 -11.94 -0.65
N LEU A 378 -16.86 -10.63 -0.86
CA LEU A 378 -15.84 -9.89 -1.60
C LEU A 378 -14.73 -9.47 -0.65
N VAL A 379 -13.49 -9.74 -1.04
CA VAL A 379 -12.32 -9.35 -0.27
C VAL A 379 -11.29 -8.67 -1.16
N GLY A 380 -10.57 -7.72 -0.59
CA GLY A 380 -9.54 -7.02 -1.32
C GLY A 380 -8.75 -6.08 -0.44
N ASP A 381 -7.54 -5.79 -0.89
CA ASP A 381 -6.60 -4.93 -0.19
C ASP A 381 -6.27 -3.68 -1.01
N SER A 382 -6.10 -2.52 -0.38
CA SER A 382 -5.74 -1.27 -1.05
C SER A 382 -6.69 -0.94 -2.22
N ALA A 383 -6.19 -0.89 -3.46
CA ALA A 383 -6.97 -0.74 -4.69
C ALA A 383 -8.03 -1.84 -4.88
N GLY A 384 -7.75 -3.07 -4.46
CA GLY A 384 -8.71 -4.18 -4.48
C GLY A 384 -9.87 -3.96 -3.52
N GLY A 385 -9.62 -3.35 -2.36
CA GLY A 385 -10.65 -2.96 -1.40
C GLY A 385 -11.61 -1.90 -1.96
N ASN A 386 -11.10 -0.97 -2.79
CA ASN A 386 -11.94 -0.05 -3.57
C ASN A 386 -12.86 -0.83 -4.53
N LEU A 387 -12.29 -1.76 -5.30
CA LEU A 387 -13.03 -2.58 -6.25
C LEU A 387 -14.13 -3.43 -5.58
N CYS A 388 -13.93 -3.92 -4.36
CA CYS A 388 -14.98 -4.64 -3.63
C CYS A 388 -16.23 -3.77 -3.41
N ILE A 389 -16.02 -2.51 -3.02
CA ILE A 389 -17.11 -1.56 -2.77
C ILE A 389 -17.78 -1.17 -4.08
N THR A 390 -16.99 -0.81 -5.10
CA THR A 390 -17.52 -0.28 -6.37
C THR A 390 -18.16 -1.37 -7.24
N VAL A 391 -17.67 -2.61 -7.19
CA VAL A 391 -18.35 -3.79 -7.79
C VAL A 391 -19.69 -4.04 -7.12
N SER A 392 -19.78 -3.90 -5.78
CA SER A 392 -21.05 -4.08 -5.06
C SER A 392 -22.06 -2.98 -5.41
N MET A 393 -21.62 -1.71 -5.50
CA MET A 393 -22.44 -0.60 -5.99
C MET A 393 -22.94 -0.86 -7.43
N ARG A 394 -22.07 -1.43 -8.28
CA ARG A 394 -22.43 -1.78 -9.67
C ARG A 394 -23.41 -2.95 -9.73
N ALA A 395 -23.25 -3.97 -8.89
CA ALA A 395 -24.19 -5.09 -8.79
C ALA A 395 -25.59 -4.60 -8.40
N MET A 396 -25.70 -3.72 -7.40
CA MET A 396 -26.96 -3.07 -7.02
C MET A 396 -27.59 -2.32 -8.19
N SER A 397 -26.79 -1.52 -8.90
CA SER A 397 -27.26 -0.70 -10.02
C SER A 397 -27.77 -1.53 -11.21
N HIS A 398 -27.22 -2.73 -11.41
CA HIS A 398 -27.62 -3.67 -12.46
C HIS A 398 -28.68 -4.70 -12.00
N GLY A 399 -29.12 -4.66 -10.75
CA GLY A 399 -30.07 -5.63 -10.20
C GLY A 399 -29.50 -7.06 -10.11
N VAL A 400 -28.17 -7.20 -10.11
CA VAL A 400 -27.47 -8.47 -9.87
C VAL A 400 -27.43 -8.71 -8.37
N ARG A 401 -27.49 -9.98 -7.94
CA ARG A 401 -27.30 -10.35 -6.53
C ARG A 401 -26.02 -9.69 -5.99
N VAL A 402 -26.15 -8.96 -4.90
CA VAL A 402 -25.02 -8.39 -4.15
C VAL A 402 -24.32 -9.48 -3.33
N PRO A 403 -23.02 -9.34 -3.03
CA PRO A 403 -22.34 -10.27 -2.13
C PRO A 403 -22.92 -10.14 -0.72
N ASP A 404 -22.75 -11.17 0.09
CA ASP A 404 -23.27 -11.21 1.47
C ASP A 404 -22.44 -10.39 2.45
N GLY A 405 -21.24 -9.96 2.06
CA GLY A 405 -20.38 -9.09 2.84
C GLY A 405 -19.12 -8.66 2.10
N ILE A 406 -18.54 -7.55 2.54
CA ILE A 406 -17.27 -7.01 2.02
C ILE A 406 -16.26 -7.02 3.17
N VAL A 407 -15.05 -7.53 2.94
CA VAL A 407 -13.91 -7.37 3.85
C VAL A 407 -12.79 -6.66 3.09
N ALA A 408 -12.58 -5.37 3.40
CA ALA A 408 -11.63 -4.51 2.72
C ALA A 408 -10.47 -4.14 3.66
N ALA A 409 -9.25 -4.54 3.30
CA ALA A 409 -8.04 -4.20 4.07
C ALA A 409 -7.43 -2.90 3.52
N TYR A 410 -7.23 -1.90 4.39
CA TYR A 410 -6.67 -0.57 4.08
C TYR A 410 -7.13 -0.01 2.71
N PRO A 411 -8.45 0.07 2.45
CA PRO A 411 -8.97 0.36 1.12
C PRO A 411 -8.72 1.80 0.68
N ALA A 412 -8.40 1.97 -0.61
CA ALA A 412 -8.25 3.29 -1.23
C ALA A 412 -9.62 3.86 -1.62
N THR A 413 -10.34 4.50 -0.69
CA THR A 413 -11.75 4.91 -0.90
C THR A 413 -11.93 6.37 -1.33
N LEU A 414 -10.87 7.18 -1.26
CA LEU A 414 -10.82 8.56 -1.75
C LEU A 414 -9.59 8.77 -2.62
N LEU A 415 -9.75 8.67 -3.94
CA LEU A 415 -8.68 8.89 -4.92
C LEU A 415 -8.62 10.36 -5.34
N THR A 416 -8.53 11.25 -4.35
CA THR A 416 -8.31 12.69 -4.53
C THR A 416 -7.02 13.12 -3.87
N THR A 417 -6.63 14.37 -4.10
CA THR A 417 -5.40 14.95 -3.54
C THR A 417 -5.62 15.75 -2.27
N ASP A 418 -6.80 15.64 -1.67
CA ASP A 418 -7.18 16.44 -0.50
C ASP A 418 -6.25 16.20 0.69
N ALA A 419 -5.95 17.24 1.45
CA ALA A 419 -5.12 17.09 2.64
C ALA A 419 -5.90 16.40 3.77
N SER A 420 -5.24 15.50 4.48
CA SER A 420 -5.74 14.93 5.74
C SER A 420 -4.60 14.62 6.72
N PRO A 421 -4.91 14.50 8.03
CA PRO A 421 -3.93 14.14 9.03
C PRO A 421 -3.22 12.81 8.75
N SER A 422 -3.89 11.78 8.23
CA SER A 422 -3.24 10.51 7.88
C SER A 422 -2.36 10.62 6.64
N ARG A 423 -2.72 11.46 5.66
CA ARG A 423 -1.87 11.72 4.48
C ARG A 423 -0.55 12.37 4.85
N LEU A 424 -0.47 13.12 5.96
CA LEU A 424 0.81 13.61 6.49
C LEU A 424 1.80 12.49 6.83
N LEU A 425 1.30 11.29 7.12
CA LEU A 425 2.12 10.12 7.46
C LEU A 425 2.80 9.52 6.21
N THR A 426 2.51 9.96 5.00
CA THR A 426 3.23 9.46 3.81
C THR A 426 4.71 9.87 3.77
N LEU A 427 5.14 10.85 4.58
CA LEU A 427 6.57 11.15 4.78
C LEU A 427 7.30 10.13 5.64
N ILE A 428 6.54 9.35 6.40
CA ILE A 428 7.06 8.28 7.25
C ILE A 428 6.85 6.90 6.61
N ASP A 429 5.98 6.76 5.61
CA ASP A 429 5.66 5.50 4.94
C ASP A 429 6.63 5.17 3.77
N PRO A 430 7.49 4.13 3.90
CA PRO A 430 8.41 3.73 2.84
C PRO A 430 7.73 2.95 1.70
N LEU A 431 6.49 2.47 1.88
CA LEU A 431 5.78 1.62 0.92
C LEU A 431 4.82 2.43 0.05
N LEU A 432 4.15 3.44 0.62
CA LEU A 432 3.24 4.33 -0.11
C LEU A 432 3.61 5.81 0.06
N PRO A 433 4.76 6.27 -0.48
CA PRO A 433 5.07 7.69 -0.53
C PRO A 433 4.01 8.48 -1.31
N LEU A 434 3.80 9.75 -0.95
CA LEU A 434 2.73 10.56 -1.56
C LEU A 434 2.88 10.68 -3.09
N SER A 435 4.11 10.84 -3.58
CA SER A 435 4.39 10.92 -5.02
C SER A 435 3.98 9.65 -5.78
N VAL A 436 4.09 8.50 -5.13
CA VAL A 436 3.70 7.21 -5.69
C VAL A 436 2.18 7.08 -5.68
N LEU A 437 1.53 7.45 -4.57
CA LEU A 437 0.07 7.50 -4.48
C LEU A 437 -0.52 8.38 -5.59
N TYR A 438 0.01 9.58 -5.81
CA TYR A 438 -0.45 10.46 -6.90
C TYR A 438 -0.26 9.86 -8.28
N LYS A 439 0.92 9.29 -8.56
CA LYS A 439 1.18 8.63 -9.84
C LYS A 439 0.17 7.50 -10.09
N CYS A 440 -0.18 6.71 -9.07
CA CYS A 440 -1.20 5.66 -9.19
C CYS A 440 -2.59 6.24 -9.47
N ILE A 441 -2.97 7.32 -8.77
CA ILE A 441 -4.24 8.02 -8.98
C ILE A 441 -4.32 8.57 -10.41
N ASP A 442 -3.28 9.24 -10.90
CA ASP A 442 -3.22 9.81 -12.24
C ASP A 442 -3.31 8.74 -13.33
N ALA A 443 -2.55 7.65 -13.16
CA ALA A 443 -2.58 6.52 -14.08
C ALA A 443 -3.99 5.89 -14.14
N TYR A 444 -4.62 5.68 -12.99
CA TYR A 444 -5.97 5.11 -12.92
C TYR A 444 -7.04 6.06 -13.49
N ALA A 445 -6.90 7.37 -13.25
CA ALA A 445 -7.75 8.41 -13.82
C ALA A 445 -7.57 8.60 -15.33
N GLY A 446 -6.50 8.04 -15.92
CA GLY A 446 -6.18 8.21 -17.35
C GLY A 446 -5.61 9.59 -17.69
N MET A 447 -5.06 10.30 -16.70
CA MET A 447 -4.38 11.58 -16.91
C MET A 447 -2.99 11.33 -17.52
N SER A 448 -2.64 12.07 -18.58
CA SER A 448 -1.43 11.81 -19.38
C SER A 448 -0.14 11.91 -18.55
N CYS A 449 0.64 10.82 -18.52
CA CYS A 449 2.02 10.81 -18.04
C CYS A 449 2.90 11.65 -18.98
N GLN A 450 3.13 12.93 -18.68
CA GLN A 450 4.24 13.65 -19.29
C GLN A 450 5.54 13.02 -18.78
N SER A 451 6.28 12.36 -19.67
CA SER A 451 7.65 11.95 -19.40
C SER A 451 8.47 13.20 -19.09
N VAL A 452 8.93 13.35 -17.85
CA VAL A 452 9.93 14.36 -17.50
C VAL A 452 11.19 14.04 -18.31
N GLN A 453 11.48 14.85 -19.33
CA GLN A 453 12.78 14.83 -19.97
C GLN A 453 13.83 15.15 -18.90
N PRO A 454 14.83 14.29 -18.66
CA PRO A 454 15.87 14.62 -17.71
C PRO A 454 16.57 15.88 -18.19
N ALA A 455 16.67 16.89 -17.32
CA ALA A 455 17.46 18.07 -17.58
C ALA A 455 18.87 17.63 -18.01
N GLN A 456 19.26 18.00 -19.23
CA GLN A 456 20.58 17.73 -19.78
C GLN A 456 21.64 18.35 -18.87
N GLN A 457 22.42 17.51 -18.19
CA GLN A 457 23.76 17.88 -17.73
C GLN A 457 24.75 17.04 -18.53
N LEU A 458 25.37 17.71 -19.49
CA LEU A 458 26.32 17.20 -20.47
C LEU A 458 27.65 16.80 -19.79
N ASP A 459 28.14 15.61 -20.15
CA ASP A 459 29.54 15.14 -20.24
C ASP A 459 30.59 15.56 -19.20
N THR A 460 31.07 14.57 -18.42
CA THR A 460 32.52 14.30 -18.22
C THR A 460 32.73 13.04 -17.36
N LEU A 461 32.49 11.81 -17.87
CA LEU A 461 32.99 10.58 -17.21
C LEU A 461 33.04 9.36 -18.14
N ALA A 462 33.24 9.57 -19.44
CA ALA A 462 33.49 8.51 -20.42
C ALA A 462 35.00 8.34 -20.68
N ALA A 463 35.78 8.05 -19.63
CA ALA A 463 37.20 7.76 -19.77
C ALA A 463 37.77 7.00 -18.55
N LEU A 464 37.25 5.80 -18.26
CA LEU A 464 37.94 4.80 -17.39
C LEU A 464 37.15 3.49 -17.41
N GLY A 465 37.34 2.69 -18.45
CA GLY A 465 36.59 1.43 -18.60
C GLY A 465 37.21 0.49 -19.61
N GLN A 466 38.42 -0.01 -19.35
CA GLN A 466 38.93 -1.21 -20.04
C GLN A 466 39.71 -2.20 -19.15
N ASP A 467 40.11 -1.87 -17.92
CA ASP A 467 40.91 -2.78 -17.08
C ASP A 467 40.13 -3.59 -16.02
N THR A 468 38.86 -3.27 -15.77
CA THR A 468 38.02 -3.94 -14.76
C THR A 468 37.40 -5.26 -15.21
N VAL A 469 37.35 -5.53 -16.52
CA VAL A 469 36.66 -6.72 -17.08
C VAL A 469 37.50 -8.00 -16.95
N LYS A 470 38.84 -7.90 -16.79
CA LYS A 470 39.71 -9.08 -16.62
C LYS A 470 39.85 -9.57 -15.17
N LEU A 471 39.39 -8.80 -14.19
CA LEU A 471 39.51 -9.15 -12.77
C LEU A 471 38.27 -9.93 -12.25
N LEU A 472 37.13 -9.81 -12.93
CA LEU A 472 35.86 -10.46 -12.56
C LEU A 472 35.75 -11.94 -12.95
N THR A 473 36.54 -12.42 -13.91
CA THR A 473 36.49 -13.83 -14.36
C THR A 473 37.16 -14.80 -13.38
N ASN A 474 38.07 -14.34 -12.52
CA ASN A 474 38.78 -15.22 -11.57
C ASN A 474 38.18 -15.26 -10.17
N PHE A 475 37.12 -14.48 -9.89
CA PHE A 475 36.47 -14.46 -8.56
C PHE A 475 35.21 -15.35 -8.46
N ALA A 476 34.73 -15.85 -9.60
CA ALA A 476 33.55 -16.71 -9.68
C ALA A 476 33.73 -18.12 -9.07
N GLN A 477 34.93 -18.46 -8.58
CA GLN A 477 35.27 -19.78 -8.06
C GLN A 477 35.46 -19.83 -6.53
N GLY A 478 35.10 -18.76 -5.80
CA GLY A 478 35.25 -18.66 -4.33
C GLY A 478 33.95 -18.42 -3.54
N ALA A 479 32.78 -18.52 -4.18
CA ALA A 479 31.50 -18.16 -3.58
C ALA A 479 30.82 -19.33 -2.83
N THR A 480 31.41 -19.77 -1.73
CA THR A 480 30.69 -20.62 -0.75
C THR A 480 30.93 -20.23 0.72
N ASN A 481 31.86 -19.31 1.00
CA ASN A 481 32.23 -18.96 2.38
C ASN A 481 31.76 -17.58 2.89
N TRP A 482 31.01 -16.80 2.08
CA TRP A 482 30.68 -15.41 2.44
C TRP A 482 29.45 -15.24 3.36
N PHE A 483 28.53 -16.22 3.40
CA PHE A 483 27.36 -16.16 4.31
C PHE A 483 27.71 -16.42 5.78
N GLN A 484 28.89 -16.98 6.11
CA GLN A 484 29.30 -17.20 7.50
C GLN A 484 30.15 -16.07 8.09
N THR A 485 30.69 -15.14 7.29
CA THR A 485 31.54 -14.06 7.79
C THR A 485 30.76 -12.84 8.32
N LEU A 486 29.42 -12.87 8.23
CA LEU A 486 28.53 -11.82 8.74
C LEU A 486 28.22 -11.98 10.25
N LEU A 487 28.91 -12.91 10.94
CA LEU A 487 28.70 -13.26 12.34
C LEU A 487 29.92 -13.09 13.27
N ASP A 488 31.02 -12.45 12.84
CA ASP A 488 32.14 -12.18 13.75
C ASP A 488 32.67 -10.73 13.65
N PRO A 489 32.63 -9.93 14.74
CA PRO A 489 33.01 -8.53 14.72
C PRO A 489 34.47 -8.36 15.15
N LYS A 490 35.43 -8.36 14.20
CA LYS A 490 36.79 -7.81 14.38
C LYS A 490 37.60 -7.84 13.06
N ALA A 491 37.79 -6.68 12.43
CA ALA A 491 39.04 -6.27 11.77
C ALA A 491 38.91 -4.83 11.24
N ALA A 492 39.97 -4.05 11.43
CA ALA A 492 40.00 -2.60 11.26
C ALA A 492 40.85 -2.15 10.05
N SER A 493 40.58 -0.91 9.63
CA SER A 493 41.50 0.14 9.14
C SER A 493 42.40 -0.09 7.93
N SER A 494 42.31 0.80 6.94
CA SER A 494 43.37 1.80 6.68
C SER A 494 42.90 2.87 5.67
N SER A 495 43.37 4.09 5.92
CA SER A 495 43.06 5.37 5.28
C SER A 495 43.85 5.64 3.99
N SER A 496 43.33 6.50 3.12
CA SER A 496 44.16 7.58 2.53
C SER A 496 43.31 8.73 1.99
N SER A 497 43.83 9.93 2.24
CA SER A 497 43.33 11.27 1.98
C SER A 497 43.76 11.80 0.61
N THR A 498 42.93 12.60 -0.05
CA THR A 498 43.41 13.62 -0.99
C THR A 498 42.47 14.82 -1.05
N THR A 499 43.10 15.98 -0.87
CA THR A 499 42.60 17.35 -0.94
C THR A 499 42.45 17.82 -2.40
N SER A 500 41.42 18.59 -2.71
CA SER A 500 41.51 19.62 -3.76
C SER A 500 40.54 20.77 -3.51
N SER A 501 41.05 21.96 -3.79
CA SER A 501 40.58 23.30 -3.45
C SER A 501 39.60 23.87 -4.47
N ASN A 502 38.50 24.48 -4.01
CA ASN A 502 37.63 25.33 -4.83
C ASN A 502 37.93 26.82 -4.57
N GLY A 503 38.10 27.58 -5.65
CA GLY A 503 38.06 29.05 -5.65
C GLY A 503 36.66 29.57 -6.02
N PRO A 504 36.23 30.75 -5.53
CA PRO A 504 34.85 31.20 -5.66
C PRO A 504 34.64 32.04 -6.93
N SER A 505 33.47 31.91 -7.57
CA SER A 505 32.98 32.91 -8.52
C SER A 505 31.59 33.38 -8.13
N THR A 506 31.51 34.68 -7.90
CA THR A 506 30.33 35.46 -7.49
C THR A 506 29.49 35.84 -8.71
N SER A 507 28.17 35.68 -8.64
CA SER A 507 27.27 36.49 -9.47
C SER A 507 26.02 36.88 -8.67
N LYS A 508 25.65 38.16 -8.79
CA LYS A 508 24.65 38.88 -8.00
C LYS A 508 23.24 38.60 -8.55
N SER A 509 22.27 38.36 -7.67
CA SER A 509 20.85 38.24 -7.99
C SER A 509 20.13 39.59 -7.88
N HIS A 510 19.26 39.88 -8.86
CA HIS A 510 18.28 40.97 -8.80
C HIS A 510 17.00 40.46 -8.11
N SER A 511 16.53 41.22 -7.12
CA SER A 511 15.33 40.94 -6.32
C SER A 511 14.06 41.44 -7.00
N VAL A 512 13.07 40.55 -7.17
CA VAL A 512 11.67 40.91 -7.46
C VAL A 512 10.85 40.45 -6.25
N GLU A 513 10.21 41.39 -5.55
CA GLU A 513 9.39 41.14 -4.36
C GLU A 513 8.12 40.35 -4.70
N LYS A 514 7.82 39.30 -3.93
CA LYS A 514 6.59 38.48 -4.01
C LYS A 514 5.55 38.94 -2.96
N PRO A 515 4.24 38.72 -3.21
CA PRO A 515 3.15 39.12 -2.30
C PRO A 515 3.20 38.36 -0.97
N GLN A 516 2.72 38.97 0.12
CA GLN A 516 2.72 38.44 1.49
C GLN A 516 2.08 37.04 1.61
N GLU A 517 2.89 36.02 1.90
CA GLU A 517 2.46 34.65 2.23
C GLU A 517 1.95 34.57 3.69
N VAL A 518 0.79 33.94 3.89
CA VAL A 518 0.33 33.53 5.22
C VAL A 518 1.33 32.50 5.75
N LYS A 519 1.94 32.78 6.90
CA LYS A 519 2.97 31.89 7.48
C LYS A 519 2.33 30.68 8.15
N GLU A 520 2.58 29.49 7.59
CA GLU A 520 2.14 28.20 8.16
C GLU A 520 2.95 27.78 9.39
N TYR A 521 4.10 28.43 9.60
CA TYR A 521 5.03 28.16 10.69
C TYR A 521 5.28 29.44 11.52
N PRO A 522 5.57 29.32 12.82
CA PRO A 522 6.03 30.44 13.63
C PRO A 522 7.31 31.07 13.06
N ASP A 523 7.50 32.38 13.24
CA ASP A 523 8.63 33.15 12.68
C ASP A 523 10.04 32.62 13.04
N ASN A 524 10.14 31.85 14.11
CA ASN A 524 11.38 31.26 14.62
C ASN A 524 11.58 29.79 14.22
N PHE A 525 10.78 29.26 13.30
CA PHE A 525 10.84 27.85 12.90
C PHE A 525 10.73 27.69 11.39
N GLU A 526 11.70 26.98 10.80
CA GLU A 526 11.63 26.49 9.44
C GLU A 526 11.88 24.97 9.42
N PRO A 527 11.07 24.20 8.68
CA PRO A 527 11.33 22.77 8.50
C PRO A 527 12.57 22.55 7.64
N LEU A 528 13.25 21.42 7.85
CA LEU A 528 14.26 20.94 6.88
C LEU A 528 13.59 20.72 5.53
N ARG A 529 14.12 21.37 4.50
CA ARG A 529 13.58 21.30 3.15
C ARG A 529 14.32 20.27 2.30
N SER A 530 13.57 19.53 1.50
CA SER A 530 14.07 18.69 0.42
C SER A 530 14.88 19.52 -0.58
N ARG A 531 15.99 18.96 -1.07
CA ARG A 531 16.77 19.56 -2.17
C ARG A 531 16.20 19.21 -3.54
N CYS A 532 15.25 18.28 -3.61
CA CYS A 532 14.59 17.84 -4.83
C CYS A 532 13.11 18.22 -4.74
N LEU A 533 12.77 19.42 -5.19
CA LEU A 533 11.37 19.87 -5.23
C LEU A 533 10.62 19.14 -6.35
N VAL A 534 9.46 18.58 -6.02
CA VAL A 534 8.56 17.96 -7.00
C VAL A 534 7.54 18.99 -7.45
N ASP A 535 7.44 19.18 -8.77
CA ASP A 535 6.30 19.86 -9.37
C ASP A 535 5.12 18.88 -9.44
N ILE A 536 4.42 18.70 -8.32
CA ILE A 536 3.15 17.94 -8.31
C ILE A 536 2.07 18.90 -8.76
N GLN A 537 1.72 18.85 -10.04
CA GLN A 537 0.47 19.45 -10.49
C GLN A 537 -0.66 18.71 -9.78
N THR A 538 -1.42 19.44 -8.96
CA THR A 538 -2.56 18.86 -8.24
C THR A 538 -3.61 18.49 -9.28
N PRO A 539 -3.81 17.19 -9.60
CA PRO A 539 -4.69 16.80 -10.68
C PRO A 539 -6.12 17.05 -10.24
N CYS A 540 -6.77 18.08 -10.78
CA CYS A 540 -8.19 18.34 -10.57
C CYS A 540 -8.98 17.75 -11.75
N SER A 541 -8.95 16.42 -11.89
CA SER A 541 -9.79 15.75 -12.90
C SER A 541 -11.15 15.43 -12.30
N PRO A 542 -12.28 15.80 -12.96
CA PRO A 542 -13.62 15.42 -12.52
C PRO A 542 -13.79 13.90 -12.34
N ILE A 543 -12.99 13.09 -13.03
CA ILE A 543 -13.04 11.62 -12.92
C ILE A 543 -12.68 11.14 -11.51
N MET A 544 -11.83 11.85 -10.78
CA MET A 544 -11.41 11.49 -9.41
C MET A 544 -12.56 11.62 -8.42
N LYS A 545 -13.54 12.48 -8.71
CA LYS A 545 -14.77 12.64 -7.93
C LYS A 545 -15.87 11.65 -8.34
N ASN A 546 -15.64 10.81 -9.35
CA ASN A 546 -16.61 9.80 -9.74
C ASN A 546 -16.83 8.82 -8.57
N PRO A 547 -18.09 8.52 -8.17
CA PRO A 547 -18.40 7.57 -7.10
C PRO A 547 -17.78 6.17 -7.27
N PHE A 548 -17.53 5.73 -8.50
CA PHE A 548 -16.90 4.45 -8.81
C PHE A 548 -15.36 4.52 -8.85
N VAL A 549 -14.78 5.70 -8.68
CA VAL A 549 -13.34 5.94 -8.49
C VAL A 549 -13.07 6.22 -7.01
N SER A 550 -13.85 7.13 -6.42
CA SER A 550 -13.79 7.53 -5.00
C SER A 550 -15.12 7.20 -4.30
N PRO A 551 -15.35 5.95 -3.85
CA PRO A 551 -16.60 5.56 -3.21
C PRO A 551 -16.91 6.34 -1.92
N LEU A 552 -15.93 6.96 -1.27
CA LEU A 552 -16.19 7.88 -0.16
C LEU A 552 -17.07 9.08 -0.59
N LEU A 553 -16.90 9.56 -1.82
CA LEU A 553 -17.67 10.67 -2.38
C LEU A 553 -19.02 10.24 -2.99
N ALA A 554 -19.33 8.94 -2.99
CA ALA A 554 -20.59 8.45 -3.55
C ALA A 554 -21.79 9.05 -2.82
N PRO A 555 -22.86 9.49 -3.52
CA PRO A 555 -24.09 9.91 -2.85
C PRO A 555 -24.67 8.74 -2.04
N ASP A 556 -25.35 9.06 -0.94
CA ASP A 556 -25.92 8.05 -0.03
C ASP A 556 -26.84 7.07 -0.75
N SER A 557 -27.51 7.49 -1.82
CA SER A 557 -28.36 6.63 -2.65
C SER A 557 -27.61 5.49 -3.36
N LEU A 558 -26.32 5.64 -3.64
CA LEU A 558 -25.49 4.58 -4.23
C LEU A 558 -24.88 3.65 -3.19
N LEU A 559 -24.73 4.11 -1.95
CA LEU A 559 -24.17 3.32 -0.84
C LEU A 559 -25.25 2.59 -0.04
N LYS A 560 -26.48 3.10 -0.03
CA LYS A 560 -27.62 2.51 0.67
C LYS A 560 -28.00 1.19 0.03
N GLY A 561 -27.93 0.10 0.80
CA GLY A 561 -28.20 -1.25 0.31
C GLY A 561 -26.95 -2.03 -0.09
N LEU A 562 -25.75 -1.48 0.18
CA LEU A 562 -24.54 -2.30 0.22
C LEU A 562 -24.74 -3.50 1.18
N PRO A 563 -23.92 -4.55 1.09
CA PRO A 563 -23.88 -5.55 2.16
C PRO A 563 -23.09 -5.02 3.37
N PRO A 564 -23.04 -5.78 4.48
CA PRO A 564 -22.16 -5.46 5.59
C PRO A 564 -20.71 -5.23 5.14
N VAL A 565 -20.14 -4.09 5.53
CA VAL A 565 -18.78 -3.68 5.15
C VAL A 565 -17.84 -3.77 6.35
N HIS A 566 -16.86 -4.66 6.30
CA HIS A 566 -15.81 -4.77 7.31
C HIS A 566 -14.53 -4.16 6.77
N ILE A 567 -14.08 -3.07 7.39
CA ILE A 567 -12.86 -2.34 7.02
C ILE A 567 -11.77 -2.68 8.04
N VAL A 568 -10.63 -3.19 7.58
CA VAL A 568 -9.43 -3.43 8.40
C VAL A 568 -8.37 -2.41 7.98
N ALA A 569 -8.35 -1.25 8.63
CA ALA A 569 -7.44 -0.15 8.32
C ALA A 569 -6.16 -0.25 9.14
N SER A 570 -5.08 0.39 8.68
CA SER A 570 -3.80 0.41 9.40
C SER A 570 -3.54 1.77 10.04
N ALA A 571 -2.97 1.80 11.24
CA ALA A 571 -2.72 3.04 11.96
C ALA A 571 -1.66 3.91 11.27
N LEU A 572 -0.58 3.30 10.76
CA LEU A 572 0.52 3.98 10.04
C LEU A 572 0.30 3.92 8.52
N ASP A 573 -0.86 4.41 8.07
CA ASP A 573 -1.24 4.40 6.66
C ASP A 573 -1.86 5.74 6.25
N ALA A 574 -1.47 6.22 5.07
CA ALA A 574 -2.02 7.39 4.40
C ALA A 574 -3.54 7.35 4.26
N LEU A 575 -4.09 6.15 4.07
CA LEU A 575 -5.50 5.90 3.76
C LEU A 575 -6.35 5.62 5.02
N LEU A 576 -5.78 5.80 6.22
CA LEU A 576 -6.51 5.62 7.47
C LEU A 576 -7.73 6.53 7.54
N ASP A 577 -7.57 7.83 7.24
CA ASP A 577 -8.66 8.79 7.35
C ASP A 577 -9.75 8.52 6.30
N ASP A 578 -9.40 8.00 5.12
CA ASP A 578 -10.36 7.54 4.11
C ASP A 578 -11.27 6.45 4.69
N SER A 579 -10.67 5.47 5.34
CA SER A 579 -11.35 4.34 5.98
C SER A 579 -12.27 4.79 7.12
N VAL A 580 -11.79 5.70 7.97
CA VAL A 580 -12.57 6.27 9.08
C VAL A 580 -13.76 7.06 8.56
N MET A 581 -13.56 7.90 7.54
CA MET A 581 -14.62 8.73 6.98
C MET A 581 -15.67 7.91 6.23
N LEU A 582 -15.26 6.85 5.50
CA LEU A 582 -16.23 5.94 4.88
C LEU A 582 -17.03 5.19 5.94
N ALA A 583 -16.38 4.69 7.00
CA ALA A 583 -17.07 4.00 8.09
C ALA A 583 -18.07 4.91 8.80
N LYS A 584 -17.69 6.17 9.08
CA LYS A 584 -18.60 7.18 9.63
C LYS A 584 -19.79 7.41 8.72
N LYS A 585 -19.55 7.60 7.42
CA LYS A 585 -20.60 7.82 6.43
C LYS A 585 -21.58 6.66 6.42
N LEU A 586 -21.11 5.43 6.24
CA LEU A 586 -21.95 4.22 6.24
C LEU A 586 -22.75 4.08 7.54
N ARG A 587 -22.12 4.28 8.70
CA ARG A 587 -22.80 4.18 10.00
C ARG A 587 -23.89 5.24 10.17
N ASN A 588 -23.65 6.47 9.72
CA ASN A 588 -24.63 7.56 9.82
C ASN A 588 -25.90 7.29 8.99
N MET A 589 -25.80 6.48 7.94
CA MET A 589 -26.93 6.02 7.12
C MET A 589 -27.54 4.68 7.62
N ASN A 590 -27.14 4.20 8.80
CA ASN A 590 -27.52 2.89 9.36
C ASN A 590 -27.13 1.70 8.47
N GLN A 591 -26.08 1.86 7.67
CA GLN A 591 -25.53 0.80 6.86
C GLN A 591 -24.57 -0.05 7.72
N PRO A 592 -24.70 -1.40 7.75
CA PRO A 592 -23.86 -2.22 8.61
C PRO A 592 -22.38 -2.07 8.22
N VAL A 593 -21.58 -1.56 9.15
CA VAL A 593 -20.16 -1.34 8.95
C VAL A 593 -19.38 -1.65 10.22
N THR A 594 -18.20 -2.23 10.07
CA THR A 594 -17.24 -2.41 11.15
C THR A 594 -15.91 -1.85 10.71
N LEU A 595 -15.28 -1.04 11.56
CA LEU A 595 -13.90 -0.60 11.38
C LEU A 595 -13.03 -1.29 12.42
N THR A 596 -11.88 -1.81 12.00
CA THR A 596 -10.84 -2.29 12.90
C THR A 596 -9.53 -1.64 12.47
N VAL A 597 -8.91 -0.87 13.36
CA VAL A 597 -7.63 -0.21 13.11
C VAL A 597 -6.53 -1.03 13.73
N VAL A 598 -5.65 -1.60 12.90
CA VAL A 598 -4.48 -2.36 13.36
C VAL A 598 -3.34 -1.40 13.69
N GLU A 599 -2.76 -1.57 14.87
CA GLU A 599 -1.73 -0.69 15.40
C GLU A 599 -0.35 -1.05 14.84
N ASP A 600 0.53 -0.06 14.71
CA ASP A 600 1.95 -0.20 14.36
C ASP A 600 2.29 -0.93 13.04
N LEU A 601 1.30 -1.08 12.14
CA LEU A 601 1.46 -1.71 10.83
C LEU A 601 1.43 -0.67 9.69
N PRO A 602 2.22 -0.85 8.62
CA PRO A 602 2.21 0.02 7.44
C PRO A 602 1.07 -0.35 6.48
N HIS A 603 0.91 0.46 5.43
CA HIS A 603 0.14 0.07 4.24
C HIS A 603 0.65 -1.27 3.67
N GLY A 604 -0.24 -2.11 3.13
CA GLY A 604 0.14 -3.38 2.51
C GLY A 604 0.51 -4.51 3.48
N PHE A 605 0.08 -4.45 4.74
CA PHE A 605 0.45 -5.44 5.77
C PHE A 605 0.12 -6.90 5.42
N LEU A 606 -0.85 -7.16 4.52
CA LEU A 606 -1.21 -8.54 4.11
C LEU A 606 -0.14 -9.17 3.22
N SER A 607 0.52 -8.38 2.38
CA SER A 607 1.68 -8.85 1.61
C SER A 607 2.85 -9.23 2.53
N LEU A 608 2.84 -8.73 3.76
CA LEU A 608 3.86 -8.97 4.78
C LEU A 608 3.49 -10.09 5.77
N PHE A 609 2.38 -10.81 5.57
CA PHE A 609 1.81 -11.69 6.60
C PHE A 609 2.81 -12.73 7.16
N GLN A 610 3.77 -13.22 6.37
CA GLN A 610 4.76 -14.20 6.82
C GLN A 610 5.93 -13.62 7.63
N LEU A 611 6.07 -12.30 7.69
CA LEU A 611 7.29 -11.65 8.18
C LEU A 611 7.24 -11.34 9.68
N SER A 612 6.07 -11.10 10.24
CA SER A 612 5.92 -10.72 11.64
C SER A 612 4.64 -11.28 12.26
N LYS A 613 4.61 -11.40 13.58
CA LYS A 613 3.44 -11.90 14.32
C LYS A 613 2.28 -10.91 14.20
N GLU A 614 2.60 -9.62 14.24
CA GLU A 614 1.68 -8.50 14.15
C GLU A 614 0.94 -8.52 12.79
N THR A 615 1.65 -8.79 11.69
CA THR A 615 1.03 -8.94 10.35
C THR A 615 0.19 -10.21 10.22
N GLN A 616 0.53 -11.29 10.95
CA GLN A 616 -0.31 -12.50 11.00
C GLN A 616 -1.61 -12.23 11.76
N GLU A 617 -1.51 -11.59 12.93
CA GLU A 617 -2.67 -11.20 13.73
C GLU A 617 -3.62 -10.28 12.95
N ALA A 618 -3.09 -9.33 12.17
CA ALA A 618 -3.89 -8.49 11.29
C ALA A 618 -4.57 -9.27 10.15
N SER A 619 -3.89 -10.27 9.58
CA SER A 619 -4.50 -11.23 8.64
C SER A 619 -5.60 -12.06 9.31
N ASP A 620 -5.39 -12.53 10.53
CA ASP A 620 -6.37 -13.32 11.29
C ASP A 620 -7.63 -12.51 11.61
N ILE A 621 -7.49 -11.19 11.84
CA ILE A 621 -8.63 -10.27 11.94
C ILE A 621 -9.44 -10.29 10.63
N CYS A 622 -8.79 -10.22 9.47
CA CYS A 622 -9.49 -10.31 8.18
C CYS A 622 -10.23 -11.65 8.05
N VAL A 623 -9.56 -12.77 8.36
CA VAL A 623 -10.18 -14.10 8.36
C VAL A 623 -11.37 -14.18 9.30
N LYS A 624 -11.28 -13.59 10.50
CA LYS A 624 -12.40 -13.51 11.44
C LYS A 624 -13.59 -12.76 10.84
N ARG A 625 -13.37 -11.60 10.20
CA ARG A 625 -14.45 -10.85 9.53
C ARG A 625 -15.08 -11.65 8.38
N ILE A 626 -14.28 -12.38 7.62
CA ILE A 626 -14.79 -13.26 6.57
C ILE A 626 -15.67 -14.38 7.16
N ARG A 627 -15.27 -14.98 8.29
CA ARG A 627 -16.11 -15.97 9.00
C ARG A 627 -17.43 -15.37 9.48
N GLU A 628 -17.41 -14.14 10.00
CA GLU A 628 -18.63 -13.43 10.42
C GLU A 628 -19.61 -13.27 9.24
N VAL A 629 -19.13 -12.91 8.04
CA VAL A 629 -19.96 -12.85 6.82
C VAL A 629 -20.59 -14.21 6.48
N PHE A 630 -19.80 -15.29 6.57
CA PHE A 630 -20.30 -16.64 6.25
C PHE A 630 -21.25 -17.22 7.31
N GLN A 631 -21.17 -16.75 8.56
CA GLN A 631 -21.97 -17.23 9.69
C GLN A 631 -23.23 -16.43 9.98
N GLN A 632 -23.43 -15.26 9.34
CA GLN A 632 -24.65 -14.49 9.53
C GLN A 632 -25.88 -15.39 9.23
N GLU A 633 -26.68 -15.71 10.25
CA GLU A 633 -27.98 -16.34 10.08
C GLU A 633 -28.93 -15.29 9.45
N GLU A 634 -29.82 -15.73 8.55
CA GLU A 634 -30.91 -14.86 8.08
C GLU A 634 -31.71 -14.40 9.30
N LEU A 635 -31.64 -13.11 9.63
CA LEU A 635 -32.61 -12.50 10.54
C LEU A 635 -33.99 -12.69 9.90
N PRO A 636 -34.92 -13.44 10.52
CA PRO A 636 -36.23 -13.64 9.93
C PRO A 636 -36.93 -12.29 9.76
N ALA A 637 -37.51 -12.07 8.58
CA ALA A 637 -38.10 -10.81 8.12
C ALA A 637 -39.37 -10.34 8.88
N ASP A 638 -39.60 -10.80 10.12
CA ASP A 638 -40.90 -10.69 10.79
C ASP A 638 -40.82 -10.23 12.26
N GLN A 639 -40.06 -9.15 12.54
CA GLN A 639 -40.14 -8.44 13.82
C GLN A 639 -40.11 -6.91 13.67
N SER A 640 -40.89 -6.39 12.72
CA SER A 640 -41.23 -4.97 12.65
C SER A 640 -42.69 -4.72 13.05
N THR A 641 -43.12 -5.24 14.21
CA THR A 641 -44.33 -4.72 14.87
C THR A 641 -44.29 -4.98 16.37
N VAL A 642 -43.64 -4.11 17.14
CA VAL A 642 -44.09 -3.82 18.50
C VAL A 642 -44.04 -2.32 18.72
N VAL A 643 -45.21 -1.70 18.52
CA VAL A 643 -45.53 -0.37 19.03
C VAL A 643 -45.57 -0.48 20.55
N TYR A 644 -44.76 0.32 21.25
CA TYR A 644 -45.08 0.68 22.63
C TYR A 644 -45.48 2.15 22.66
N THR A 645 -46.75 2.34 23.00
CA THR A 645 -47.44 3.57 23.39
C THR A 645 -46.74 4.32 24.49
#